data_AF-A0A7C1VVC9-F1
#
_entry.id   AF-A0A7C1VVC9-F1
#
_cell.length_a   1.000
_cell.length_b   1.000
_cell.length_c   1.000
_cell.angle_alpha   90.00
_cell.angle_beta   90.00
_cell.angle_gamma   90.00
#
_symmetry.space_group_name_H-M   'P 1'
#
loop_
_entity.id
_entity.type
_entity.pdbx_description
1 polymer ?
#
loop_
_entity_poly.entity_id
_entity_poly.type
_entity_poly.pdbx_seq_one_letter_code
_entity_poly.pdbx_strand_id
1 'polypeptide(L)'
;SMRERLCQHLEDKSTQIRVLIQTEDTQLKKLPWHEWDLFADRYTNAEVAVGATEFEKPILPGKSDILKILVILGNSEGIDTGPDRQTLEDIRSSQVDINFLVEPNKTEISNELWKNKWNILCFSGHSSSQDKTGQIFINRTDSLTIQELKYGLKKAIDRGGLQLAIFNSCDGLKLAEDLADLNIPQVILMREPVMDKVAHAFLTGFLDEFSKGESLYLAVRHARERLIELGYDNEFPGCSWLPVIFQNPAVKPPTWKELKGLPKPPNPYRGLSPFREEDSEYFFWRENVILSLQNRVEKQNVVMVLGASGSGKSSIVYAGLLPRLRQQKQWLIAQFRPQSNPFYQLAQALVPLLHSDKQTQRQELTAVAKALYDGQKNLSQTVQDIAQIHANQQLLLIVDQFETLYTLNPIEVQHRFIEQLLQAVAVESQQAVGNLPAFTLLITLRADFVSQAITDAPFADVLNNYPPIILGPMAEAGLKAALEKPAEKQGVTIEAGLTERILQDLGQAPGNLSLLELTLAQLWKRICNYIIRHKDYDAIGGIKQAIARYANDFYDTLNPKEQATLRRIMLQLVRPGEGTDDTRQIATRHQIGEEQWHLVIRLADKRLVVTGRDKDAKQDTVELVHEALIHHWQLLKDWINQNREALRIKHEIETAAKDWEAHGKSKHYLLQGPKLNLAKDYLNNYAADKVPLSELAQAFVQTSIKYRQRYRLIGIVTAVIFLLAWIACVNEQIAE
;
A
#
# COMPACT_ATOMS: atom_id res chain seq x y z
N SER A 1 62.11 10.32 14.99
CA SER A 1 61.80 10.31 13.54
C SER A 1 60.28 10.33 13.31
N MET A 2 59.79 10.61 12.09
CA MET A 2 58.35 10.52 11.76
C MET A 2 57.81 9.10 12.02
N ARG A 3 58.61 8.08 11.70
CA ARG A 3 58.34 6.66 11.97
C ARG A 3 58.06 6.37 13.44
N GLU A 4 58.92 6.84 14.35
CA GLU A 4 58.74 6.64 15.79
C GLU A 4 57.46 7.30 16.32
N ARG A 5 57.14 8.51 15.84
CA ARG A 5 55.91 9.21 16.22
C ARG A 5 54.65 8.48 15.74
N LEU A 6 54.65 7.94 14.53
CA LEU A 6 53.55 7.13 14.02
C LEU A 6 53.39 5.84 14.84
N CYS A 7 54.49 5.14 15.15
CA CYS A 7 54.45 3.92 15.96
C CYS A 7 53.89 4.13 17.38
N GLN A 8 53.94 5.36 17.92
CA GLN A 8 53.37 5.69 19.23
C GLN A 8 51.84 5.88 19.19
N HIS A 9 51.26 6.14 18.01
CA HIS A 9 49.85 6.48 17.84
C HIS A 9 49.05 5.39 17.10
N LEU A 10 49.73 4.50 16.39
CA LEU A 10 49.09 3.35 15.73
C LEU A 10 48.87 2.24 16.75
N GLU A 11 47.62 1.77 16.86
CA GLU A 11 47.16 0.73 17.79
C GLU A 11 47.73 -0.67 17.43
N ASP A 12 47.07 -1.76 17.87
CA ASP A 12 47.51 -3.14 17.61
C ASP A 12 47.68 -3.43 16.10
N LYS A 13 48.63 -4.30 15.76
CA LYS A 13 48.97 -4.69 14.38
C LYS A 13 47.81 -5.34 13.62
N SER A 14 46.82 -5.86 14.34
CA SER A 14 45.61 -6.47 13.78
C SER A 14 44.56 -5.43 13.35
N THR A 15 44.66 -4.18 13.83
CA THR A 15 43.67 -3.14 13.54
C THR A 15 43.80 -2.64 12.10
N GLN A 16 42.66 -2.36 11.48
CA GLN A 16 42.66 -1.73 10.17
C GLN A 16 43.10 -0.27 10.28
N ILE A 17 44.16 0.08 9.57
CA ILE A 17 44.75 1.42 9.58
C ILE A 17 44.53 2.07 8.21
N ARG A 18 44.06 3.33 8.22
CA ARG A 18 43.91 4.14 7.01
C ARG A 18 44.89 5.29 7.09
N VAL A 19 45.78 5.38 6.11
CA VAL A 19 46.79 6.44 6.03
C VAL A 19 46.39 7.37 4.90
N LEU A 20 46.18 8.66 5.20
CA LEU A 20 45.81 9.65 4.20
C LEU A 20 46.95 10.66 4.04
N ILE A 21 47.48 10.76 2.82
CA ILE A 21 48.55 11.71 2.47
C ILE A 21 47.93 12.91 1.78
N GLN A 22 47.92 14.05 2.47
CA GLN A 22 47.41 15.32 1.97
C GLN A 22 48.57 16.21 1.60
N THR A 23 48.74 16.49 0.32
CA THR A 23 49.84 17.31 -0.20
C THR A 23 49.48 17.89 -1.56
N GLU A 24 49.96 19.10 -1.85
CA GLU A 24 49.89 19.69 -3.20
C GLU A 24 51.08 19.24 -4.07
N ASP A 25 52.08 18.60 -3.49
CA ASP A 25 53.25 18.11 -4.22
C ASP A 25 52.92 16.83 -5.01
N THR A 26 52.87 16.97 -6.34
CA THR A 26 52.62 15.87 -7.27
C THR A 26 53.66 14.75 -7.20
N GLN A 27 54.93 15.04 -6.86
CA GLN A 27 55.96 14.02 -6.69
C GLN A 27 55.67 13.16 -5.46
N LEU A 28 55.25 13.77 -4.36
CA LEU A 28 54.85 13.04 -3.16
C LEU A 28 53.60 12.18 -3.40
N LYS A 29 52.64 12.62 -4.22
CA LYS A 29 51.46 11.80 -4.58
C LYS A 29 51.83 10.55 -5.39
N LYS A 30 52.94 10.57 -6.15
CA LYS A 30 53.41 9.45 -6.99
C LYS A 30 54.12 8.33 -6.23
N LEU A 31 54.67 8.61 -5.05
CA LEU A 31 55.46 7.63 -4.30
C LEU A 31 54.63 6.40 -3.87
N PRO A 32 55.19 5.17 -3.92
CA PRO A 32 54.55 3.95 -3.45
C PRO A 32 54.59 3.86 -1.91
N TRP A 33 53.86 4.75 -1.24
CA TRP A 33 53.87 4.83 0.23
C TRP A 33 53.45 3.56 0.97
N HIS A 34 52.68 2.68 0.33
CA HIS A 34 52.28 1.37 0.87
C HIS A 34 53.49 0.41 1.01
N GLU A 35 54.53 0.57 0.18
CA GLU A 35 55.79 -0.17 0.26
C GLU A 35 56.73 0.33 1.37
N TRP A 36 56.33 1.37 2.11
CA TRP A 36 57.12 1.78 3.26
C TRP A 36 57.14 0.63 4.28
N ASP A 37 58.33 0.17 4.68
CA ASP A 37 58.55 -0.94 5.63
C ASP A 37 57.64 -0.92 6.88
N LEU A 38 57.21 0.27 7.30
CA LEU A 38 56.22 0.46 8.34
C LEU A 38 54.85 -0.17 8.01
N PHE A 39 54.34 0.00 6.80
CA PHE A 39 53.02 -0.49 6.35
C PHE A 39 53.10 -1.81 5.59
N ALA A 40 54.23 -2.09 4.94
CA ALA A 40 54.47 -3.37 4.28
C ALA A 40 54.66 -4.50 5.29
N ASP A 41 55.55 -4.31 6.29
CA ASP A 41 55.98 -5.41 7.17
C ASP A 41 55.35 -5.36 8.58
N ARG A 42 55.17 -4.15 9.13
CA ARG A 42 54.80 -4.00 10.55
C ARG A 42 53.30 -3.86 10.79
N TYR A 43 52.60 -3.13 9.92
CA TYR A 43 51.16 -2.89 10.00
C TYR A 43 50.49 -3.38 8.70
N THR A 44 50.38 -4.70 8.55
CA THR A 44 49.90 -5.35 7.32
C THR A 44 48.44 -5.04 6.97
N ASN A 45 47.64 -4.57 7.93
CA ASN A 45 46.27 -4.10 7.71
C ASN A 45 46.18 -2.58 7.46
N ALA A 46 47.30 -1.95 7.10
CA ALA A 46 47.36 -0.54 6.71
C ALA A 46 47.32 -0.38 5.19
N GLU A 47 46.53 0.57 4.70
CA GLU A 47 46.59 0.99 3.30
C GLU A 47 46.58 2.53 3.20
N VAL A 48 47.22 3.03 2.14
CA VAL A 48 47.50 4.43 1.92
C VAL A 48 46.64 5.01 0.80
N ALA A 49 45.97 6.12 1.11
CA ALA A 49 45.28 6.95 0.15
C ALA A 49 45.94 8.33 0.03
N VAL A 50 45.68 8.99 -1.09
CA VAL A 50 46.03 10.39 -1.32
C VAL A 50 44.76 11.23 -1.21
N GLY A 51 44.87 12.48 -0.77
CA GLY A 51 43.74 13.40 -0.73
C GLY A 51 44.17 14.83 -1.07
N ALA A 52 43.21 15.64 -1.48
CA ALA A 52 43.40 17.08 -1.64
C ALA A 52 43.61 17.77 -0.28
N THR A 53 44.35 18.89 -0.28
CA THR A 53 44.48 19.72 0.94
C THR A 53 43.25 20.61 1.16
N GLU A 54 42.59 21.03 0.08
CA GLU A 54 41.30 21.73 0.09
C GLU A 54 40.16 20.77 -0.29
N PHE A 55 39.09 20.73 0.51
CA PHE A 55 37.95 19.85 0.29
C PHE A 55 36.70 20.38 0.99
N GLU A 56 35.54 20.12 0.40
CA GLU A 56 34.24 20.36 1.03
C GLU A 56 33.59 19.04 1.43
N LYS A 57 32.75 19.08 2.47
CA LYS A 57 31.96 17.92 2.87
C LYS A 57 30.78 17.74 1.90
N PRO A 58 30.74 16.70 1.06
CA PRO A 58 29.64 16.50 0.15
C PRO A 58 28.36 16.17 0.91
N ILE A 59 27.22 16.58 0.36
CA ILE A 59 25.91 16.17 0.84
C ILE A 59 25.72 14.70 0.44
N LEU A 60 25.86 13.79 1.41
CA LEU A 60 25.60 12.37 1.19
C LEU A 60 24.09 12.14 1.14
N PRO A 61 23.52 11.61 0.05
CA PRO A 61 22.10 11.30 0.01
C PRO A 61 21.76 10.07 0.87
N GLY A 62 20.47 9.89 1.13
CA GLY A 62 19.96 8.73 1.88
C GLY A 62 20.27 7.42 1.17
N LYS A 63 20.54 6.36 1.95
CA LYS A 63 20.88 5.01 1.45
C LYS A 63 19.82 4.52 0.46
N SER A 64 20.26 4.03 -0.70
CA SER A 64 19.41 3.43 -1.73
C SER A 64 19.09 1.98 -1.35
N ASP A 65 17.90 1.48 -1.73
CA ASP A 65 17.50 0.07 -1.52
C ASP A 65 18.21 -0.89 -2.50
N ILE A 66 18.81 -0.34 -3.56
CA ILE A 66 19.51 -1.06 -4.63
C ILE A 66 20.80 -0.30 -4.95
N LEU A 67 21.92 -1.02 -4.99
CA LEU A 67 23.20 -0.50 -5.47
C LEU A 67 23.15 -0.35 -6.98
N LYS A 68 23.30 0.88 -7.48
CA LYS A 68 23.34 1.19 -8.90
C LYS A 68 24.75 1.49 -9.37
N ILE A 69 25.25 0.72 -10.33
CA ILE A 69 26.58 0.86 -10.93
C ILE A 69 26.43 1.26 -12.41
N LEU A 70 26.99 2.41 -12.77
CA LEU A 70 27.14 2.79 -14.19
C LEU A 70 28.52 2.35 -14.65
N VAL A 71 28.56 1.54 -15.70
CA VAL A 71 29.80 1.07 -16.32
C VAL A 71 29.92 1.68 -17.70
N ILE A 72 31.01 2.40 -17.95
CA ILE A 72 31.36 2.97 -19.24
C ILE A 72 32.55 2.21 -19.77
N LEU A 73 32.32 1.41 -20.81
CA LEU A 73 33.37 0.72 -21.58
C LEU A 73 33.69 1.60 -22.79
N GLY A 74 34.87 2.22 -22.75
CA GLY A 74 35.37 3.15 -23.76
C GLY A 74 35.89 2.45 -25.01
N ASN A 75 36.76 3.15 -25.75
CA ASN A 75 37.37 2.59 -26.97
C ASN A 75 38.08 1.24 -26.69
N SER A 76 37.67 0.20 -27.43
CA SER A 76 38.22 -1.16 -27.34
C SER A 76 39.40 -1.44 -28.29
N GLU A 77 39.87 -0.45 -29.06
CA GLU A 77 40.96 -0.67 -30.01
C GLU A 77 42.29 -0.98 -29.29
N GLY A 78 42.71 -2.26 -29.32
CA GLY A 78 43.94 -2.71 -28.66
C GLY A 78 43.80 -3.04 -27.16
N ILE A 79 42.58 -3.08 -26.62
CA ILE A 79 42.23 -3.43 -25.23
C ILE A 79 41.07 -4.43 -25.25
N ASP A 80 41.10 -5.46 -24.41
CA ASP A 80 39.98 -6.40 -24.25
C ASP A 80 39.10 -5.99 -23.05
N THR A 81 37.97 -5.35 -23.33
CA THR A 81 37.00 -4.96 -22.28
C THR A 81 36.02 -6.07 -21.90
N GLY A 82 36.08 -7.22 -22.57
CA GLY A 82 35.21 -8.38 -22.30
C GLY A 82 35.37 -8.94 -20.88
N PRO A 83 36.60 -9.18 -20.41
CA PRO A 83 36.86 -9.66 -19.05
C PRO A 83 36.33 -8.71 -17.96
N ASP A 84 36.53 -7.39 -18.11
CA ASP A 84 35.99 -6.39 -17.17
C ASP A 84 34.47 -6.44 -17.08
N ARG A 85 33.80 -6.61 -18.23
CA ARG A 85 32.36 -6.78 -18.29
C ARG A 85 31.92 -8.04 -17.56
N GLN A 86 32.62 -9.15 -17.72
CA GLN A 86 32.29 -10.41 -17.05
C GLN A 86 32.39 -10.28 -15.53
N THR A 87 33.48 -9.71 -15.01
CA THR A 87 33.67 -9.45 -13.57
C THR A 87 32.52 -8.60 -12.99
N LEU A 88 32.09 -7.57 -13.72
CA LEU A 88 30.98 -6.73 -13.29
C LEU A 88 29.62 -7.44 -13.41
N GLU A 89 29.43 -8.34 -14.37
CA GLU A 89 28.23 -9.18 -14.45
C GLU A 89 28.18 -10.21 -13.30
N ASP A 90 29.31 -10.74 -12.87
CA ASP A 90 29.38 -11.77 -11.82
C ASP A 90 28.91 -11.25 -10.44
N ILE A 91 29.02 -9.94 -10.19
CA ILE A 91 28.55 -9.29 -8.95
C ILE A 91 27.07 -8.85 -9.02
N ARG A 92 26.41 -9.01 -10.18
CA ARG A 92 25.00 -8.64 -10.36
C ARG A 92 24.10 -9.52 -9.48
N SER A 93 23.11 -8.90 -8.85
CA SER A 93 22.16 -9.60 -7.97
C SER A 93 20.85 -8.82 -7.86
N SER A 94 19.87 -9.34 -7.14
CA SER A 94 18.60 -8.63 -6.89
C SER A 94 18.75 -7.27 -6.19
N GLN A 95 19.91 -7.01 -5.58
CA GLN A 95 20.24 -5.75 -4.89
C GLN A 95 21.34 -4.94 -5.59
N VAL A 96 21.86 -5.42 -6.73
CA VAL A 96 22.93 -4.76 -7.49
C VAL A 96 22.48 -4.64 -8.96
N ASP A 97 22.11 -3.43 -9.35
CA ASP A 97 21.70 -3.06 -10.69
C ASP A 97 22.89 -2.41 -11.41
N ILE A 98 23.21 -2.93 -12.60
CA ILE A 98 24.41 -2.56 -13.34
C ILE A 98 23.98 -2.19 -14.75
N ASN A 99 24.36 -1.01 -15.20
CA ASN A 99 24.09 -0.56 -16.56
C ASN A 99 25.41 -0.39 -17.32
N PHE A 100 25.51 -1.03 -18.49
CA PHE A 100 26.69 -0.97 -19.34
C PHE A 100 26.44 -0.03 -20.52
N LEU A 101 27.32 0.95 -20.67
CA LEU A 101 27.45 1.77 -21.87
C LEU A 101 28.71 1.32 -22.61
N VAL A 102 28.54 0.73 -23.81
CA VAL A 102 29.65 0.19 -24.62
C VAL A 102 29.91 1.11 -25.80
N GLU A 103 31.13 1.63 -25.88
CA GLU A 103 31.54 2.67 -26.83
C GLU A 103 30.49 3.78 -27.01
N PRO A 104 29.95 4.38 -25.92
CA PRO A 104 28.85 5.33 -26.02
C PRO A 104 29.26 6.67 -26.64
N ASN A 105 28.26 7.45 -27.06
CA ASN A 105 28.46 8.85 -27.40
C ASN A 105 28.29 9.78 -26.17
N LYS A 106 28.72 11.04 -26.30
CA LYS A 106 28.62 12.06 -25.23
C LYS A 106 27.19 12.26 -24.71
N THR A 107 26.19 12.13 -25.58
CA THR A 107 24.78 12.38 -25.23
C THR A 107 24.23 11.26 -24.35
N GLU A 108 24.61 10.01 -24.61
CA GLU A 108 24.22 8.84 -23.81
C GLU A 108 24.77 8.93 -22.38
N ILE A 109 26.07 9.22 -22.23
CA ILE A 109 26.69 9.38 -20.91
C ILE A 109 26.01 10.53 -20.15
N SER A 110 25.82 11.68 -20.80
CA SER A 110 25.15 12.82 -20.16
C SER A 110 23.72 12.47 -19.74
N ASN A 111 22.93 11.83 -20.61
CA ASN A 111 21.57 11.42 -20.26
C ASN A 111 21.53 10.50 -19.04
N GLU A 112 22.43 9.51 -18.96
CA GLU A 112 22.48 8.59 -17.83
C GLU A 112 22.89 9.27 -16.53
N LEU A 113 23.89 10.15 -16.56
CA LEU A 113 24.34 10.91 -15.39
C LEU A 113 23.26 11.88 -14.86
N TRP A 114 22.39 12.39 -15.73
CA TRP A 114 21.36 13.36 -15.35
C TRP A 114 20.02 12.72 -14.93
N LYS A 115 19.67 11.57 -15.52
CA LYS A 115 18.38 10.90 -15.29
C LYS A 115 18.40 9.95 -14.09
N ASN A 116 19.46 9.17 -13.95
CA ASN A 116 19.53 8.07 -13.00
C ASN A 116 20.31 8.42 -11.73
N LYS A 117 20.13 7.60 -10.69
CA LYS A 117 20.82 7.72 -9.41
C LYS A 117 21.91 6.66 -9.33
N TRP A 118 23.16 7.06 -9.54
CA TRP A 118 24.31 6.14 -9.54
C TRP A 118 25.06 6.20 -8.21
N ASN A 119 25.42 5.04 -7.66
CA ASN A 119 26.23 4.93 -6.45
C ASN A 119 27.71 4.69 -6.77
N ILE A 120 27.96 3.89 -7.82
CA ILE A 120 29.30 3.62 -8.34
C ILE A 120 29.33 4.00 -9.81
N LEU A 121 30.41 4.67 -10.23
CA LEU A 121 30.77 4.87 -11.62
C LEU A 121 32.05 4.08 -11.89
N CYS A 122 32.05 3.23 -12.92
CA CYS A 122 33.22 2.50 -13.37
C CYS A 122 33.51 2.89 -14.83
N PHE A 123 34.74 3.32 -15.11
CA PHE A 123 35.25 3.57 -16.45
C PHE A 123 36.40 2.62 -16.75
N SER A 124 36.32 1.92 -17.88
CA SER A 124 37.41 1.10 -18.44
C SER A 124 37.59 1.45 -19.91
N GLY A 125 38.82 1.72 -20.33
CA GLY A 125 39.15 2.12 -21.70
C GLY A 125 40.42 2.96 -21.79
N HIS A 126 40.73 3.44 -23.00
CA HIS A 126 41.90 4.29 -23.21
C HIS A 126 41.73 5.69 -22.60
N SER A 127 42.82 6.23 -22.06
CA SER A 127 42.94 7.65 -21.73
C SER A 127 44.32 8.19 -22.11
N SER A 128 44.37 9.47 -22.45
CA SER A 128 45.60 10.16 -22.84
C SER A 128 45.65 11.54 -22.21
N SER A 129 46.88 11.98 -21.90
CA SER A 129 47.17 13.31 -21.36
C SER A 129 47.95 14.12 -22.40
N GLN A 130 47.25 14.84 -23.28
CA GLN A 130 47.86 15.86 -24.14
C GLN A 130 47.66 17.25 -23.51
N ASP A 131 48.72 18.09 -23.53
CA ASP A 131 48.68 19.52 -23.18
C ASP A 131 47.99 19.90 -21.85
N LYS A 132 48.34 19.18 -20.77
CA LYS A 132 47.91 19.44 -19.38
C LYS A 132 46.45 19.08 -19.04
N THR A 133 45.68 18.48 -19.95
CA THR A 133 44.30 18.01 -19.67
C THR A 133 44.16 16.53 -19.95
N GLY A 134 43.61 15.75 -19.00
CA GLY A 134 43.32 14.33 -19.20
C GLY A 134 42.06 14.13 -20.04
N GLN A 135 42.15 13.25 -21.05
CA GLN A 135 41.03 12.87 -21.90
C GLN A 135 40.77 11.36 -21.81
N ILE A 136 39.51 10.97 -21.67
CA ILE A 136 39.05 9.58 -21.74
C ILE A 136 38.41 9.32 -23.10
N PHE A 137 38.79 8.24 -23.77
CA PHE A 137 38.22 7.85 -25.06
C PHE A 137 36.98 7.01 -24.83
N ILE A 138 35.81 7.61 -25.07
CA ILE A 138 34.52 6.96 -24.82
C ILE A 138 34.10 6.05 -25.96
N ASN A 139 34.63 6.26 -27.17
CA ASN A 139 34.49 5.39 -28.33
C ASN A 139 35.66 5.64 -29.29
N ARG A 140 35.63 5.06 -30.50
CA ARG A 140 36.71 5.18 -31.50
C ARG A 140 36.91 6.60 -32.03
N THR A 141 35.91 7.46 -31.97
CA THR A 141 35.92 8.81 -32.58
C THR A 141 35.89 9.94 -31.56
N ASP A 142 35.29 9.70 -30.39
CA ASP A 142 35.01 10.72 -29.39
C ASP A 142 35.86 10.51 -28.14
N SER A 143 36.42 11.62 -27.65
CA SER A 143 37.02 11.72 -26.33
C SER A 143 36.26 12.74 -25.47
N LEU A 144 36.37 12.60 -24.15
CA LEU A 144 35.83 13.55 -23.19
C LEU A 144 36.89 13.94 -22.17
N THR A 145 36.88 15.22 -21.80
CA THR A 145 37.59 15.71 -20.61
C THR A 145 36.73 15.58 -19.37
N ILE A 146 37.34 15.54 -18.18
CA ILE A 146 36.59 15.60 -16.91
C ILE A 146 35.81 16.90 -16.78
N GLN A 147 36.34 18.02 -17.30
CA GLN A 147 35.62 19.30 -17.31
C GLN A 147 34.30 19.23 -18.09
N GLU A 148 34.23 18.44 -19.17
CA GLU A 148 32.99 18.20 -19.91
C GLU A 148 32.01 17.29 -19.17
N LEU A 149 32.51 16.39 -18.33
CA LEU A 149 31.69 15.53 -17.45
C LEU A 149 31.31 16.21 -16.13
N LYS A 150 31.95 17.33 -15.77
CA LYS A 150 31.83 18.02 -14.48
C LYS A 150 30.38 18.21 -14.03
N TYR A 151 29.53 18.73 -14.92
CA TYR A 151 28.13 18.98 -14.57
C TYR A 151 27.29 17.70 -14.46
N GLY A 152 27.57 16.69 -15.29
CA GLY A 152 26.92 15.38 -15.19
C GLY A 152 27.28 14.67 -13.89
N LEU A 153 28.57 14.64 -13.55
CA LEU A 153 29.07 14.06 -12.30
C LEU A 153 28.54 14.82 -11.09
N LYS A 154 28.54 16.17 -11.10
CA LYS A 154 27.94 16.96 -10.03
C LYS A 154 26.46 16.64 -9.84
N LYS A 155 25.70 16.43 -10.92
CA LYS A 155 24.30 15.98 -10.82
C LYS A 155 24.15 14.56 -10.31
N ALA A 156 25.04 13.64 -10.70
CA ALA A 156 25.06 12.28 -10.17
C ALA A 156 25.38 12.27 -8.66
N ILE A 157 26.25 13.17 -8.18
CA ILE A 157 26.53 13.38 -6.76
C ILE A 157 25.30 13.97 -6.06
N ASP A 158 24.79 15.12 -6.53
CA ASP A 158 23.66 15.86 -5.93
C ASP A 158 22.37 15.03 -5.83
N ARG A 159 22.05 14.24 -6.87
CA ARG A 159 20.80 13.47 -6.96
C ARG A 159 20.95 12.00 -6.58
N GLY A 160 22.07 11.41 -6.99
CA GLY A 160 22.25 9.96 -7.08
C GLY A 160 23.05 9.34 -5.96
N GLY A 161 23.94 10.11 -5.34
CA GLY A 161 24.81 9.60 -4.29
C GLY A 161 25.96 8.79 -4.82
N LEU A 162 26.59 9.29 -5.88
CA LEU A 162 27.86 8.76 -6.36
C LEU A 162 28.87 8.84 -5.21
N GLN A 163 29.27 7.67 -4.70
CA GLN A 163 30.15 7.52 -3.54
C GLN A 163 31.52 6.96 -3.91
N LEU A 164 31.58 6.19 -5.01
CA LEU A 164 32.82 5.60 -5.51
C LEU A 164 32.88 5.79 -7.03
N ALA A 165 34.00 6.31 -7.53
CA ALA A 165 34.32 6.32 -8.95
C ALA A 165 35.60 5.50 -9.18
N ILE A 166 35.59 4.58 -10.14
CA ILE A 166 36.72 3.74 -10.49
C ILE A 166 37.11 4.09 -11.93
N PHE A 167 38.31 4.65 -12.09
CA PHE A 167 38.90 4.97 -13.38
C PHE A 167 40.04 4.00 -13.64
N ASN A 168 39.69 2.87 -14.28
CA ASN A 168 40.61 1.80 -14.61
C ASN A 168 41.32 2.10 -15.95
N SER A 169 41.91 3.29 -16.09
CA SER A 169 42.49 3.77 -17.36
C SER A 169 43.81 4.53 -17.16
N CYS A 170 44.56 4.75 -18.24
CA CYS A 170 45.92 5.27 -18.25
C CYS A 170 46.03 6.78 -17.88
N ASP A 171 46.83 7.08 -16.84
CA ASP A 171 47.18 8.42 -16.33
C ASP A 171 46.11 9.14 -15.48
N GLY A 172 45.89 8.62 -14.27
CA GLY A 172 44.85 9.08 -13.34
C GLY A 172 45.27 10.17 -12.36
N LEU A 173 46.55 10.49 -12.14
CA LEU A 173 46.92 11.48 -11.10
C LEU A 173 46.54 12.91 -11.48
N LYS A 174 46.60 13.28 -12.77
CA LYS A 174 46.05 14.56 -13.25
C LYS A 174 44.53 14.56 -13.23
N LEU A 175 43.92 13.43 -13.61
CA LEU A 175 42.48 13.19 -13.49
C LEU A 175 42.00 13.37 -12.03
N ALA A 176 42.82 12.96 -11.07
CA ALA A 176 42.53 13.05 -9.64
C ALA A 176 42.35 14.50 -9.17
N GLU A 177 43.13 15.44 -9.70
CA GLU A 177 43.03 16.86 -9.37
C GLU A 177 41.73 17.46 -9.93
N ASP A 178 41.40 17.17 -11.19
CA ASP A 178 40.11 17.58 -11.78
C ASP A 178 38.89 16.94 -11.07
N LEU A 179 39.04 15.71 -10.55
CA LEU A 179 38.01 15.01 -9.78
C LEU A 179 37.93 15.46 -8.32
N ALA A 180 39.01 16.02 -7.76
CA ALA A 180 39.01 16.58 -6.40
C ALA A 180 38.04 17.76 -6.29
N ASP A 181 38.00 18.63 -7.31
CA ASP A 181 37.04 19.75 -7.44
C ASP A 181 35.57 19.30 -7.38
N LEU A 182 35.30 18.06 -7.76
CA LEU A 182 33.96 17.48 -7.76
C LEU A 182 33.54 16.95 -6.39
N ASN A 183 34.47 16.86 -5.43
CA ASN A 183 34.24 16.34 -4.08
C ASN A 183 33.61 14.93 -4.06
N ILE A 184 33.94 14.08 -5.04
CA ILE A 184 33.53 12.66 -5.01
C ILE A 184 34.14 12.01 -3.76
N PRO A 185 33.36 11.27 -2.93
CA PRO A 185 33.86 10.76 -1.66
C PRO A 185 35.10 9.86 -1.81
N GLN A 186 35.08 8.92 -2.74
CA GLN A 186 36.18 7.99 -3.01
C GLN A 186 36.37 7.84 -4.52
N VAL A 187 37.63 7.88 -4.96
CA VAL A 187 38.02 7.61 -6.34
C VAL A 187 39.15 6.58 -6.34
N ILE A 188 39.09 5.57 -7.19
CA ILE A 188 40.19 4.65 -7.46
C ILE A 188 40.71 4.96 -8.86
N LEU A 189 42.02 5.15 -8.99
CA LEU A 189 42.67 5.53 -10.23
C LEU A 189 44.07 4.93 -10.33
N MET A 190 44.64 4.95 -11.52
CA MET A 190 46.01 4.50 -11.78
C MET A 190 46.96 5.69 -11.79
N ARG A 191 48.08 5.61 -11.06
CA ARG A 191 49.04 6.72 -10.94
C ARG A 191 49.72 7.09 -12.26
N GLU A 192 50.01 6.06 -13.05
CA GLU A 192 50.69 6.13 -14.33
C GLU A 192 49.97 5.17 -15.30
N PRO A 193 50.29 5.20 -16.62
CA PRO A 193 49.73 4.25 -17.59
C PRO A 193 49.91 2.80 -17.16
N VAL A 194 48.85 1.99 -17.31
CA VAL A 194 48.79 0.59 -16.90
C VAL A 194 48.50 -0.31 -18.10
N MET A 195 49.05 -1.52 -18.10
CA MET A 195 48.72 -2.53 -19.11
C MET A 195 47.33 -3.08 -18.87
N ASP A 196 46.58 -3.33 -19.94
CA ASP A 196 45.18 -3.79 -19.90
C ASP A 196 44.99 -5.03 -18.99
N LYS A 197 45.84 -6.05 -19.16
CA LYS A 197 45.77 -7.26 -18.32
C LYS A 197 45.92 -6.99 -16.82
N VAL A 198 46.75 -6.01 -16.46
CA VAL A 198 46.95 -5.59 -15.06
C VAL A 198 45.74 -4.82 -14.55
N ALA A 199 45.21 -3.90 -15.37
CA ALA A 199 44.01 -3.14 -15.03
C ALA A 199 42.81 -4.07 -14.79
N HIS A 200 42.62 -5.06 -15.66
CA HIS A 200 41.58 -6.08 -15.51
C HIS A 200 41.78 -6.94 -14.24
N ALA A 201 42.99 -7.45 -14.03
CA ALA A 201 43.31 -8.28 -12.87
C ALA A 201 43.09 -7.53 -11.55
N PHE A 202 43.45 -6.24 -11.50
CA PHE A 202 43.21 -5.37 -10.36
C PHE A 202 41.71 -5.18 -10.11
N LEU A 203 40.95 -4.77 -11.13
CA LEU A 203 39.51 -4.52 -11.00
C LEU A 203 38.77 -5.78 -10.51
N THR A 204 39.15 -6.94 -11.02
CA THR A 204 38.62 -8.25 -10.63
C THR A 204 38.94 -8.59 -9.18
N GLY A 205 40.20 -8.46 -8.77
CA GLY A 205 40.59 -8.68 -7.36
C GLY A 205 39.88 -7.73 -6.40
N PHE A 206 39.78 -6.45 -6.76
CA PHE A 206 39.14 -5.43 -5.93
C PHE A 206 37.64 -5.68 -5.76
N LEU A 207 36.91 -5.91 -6.85
CA LEU A 207 35.46 -6.13 -6.78
C LEU A 207 35.11 -7.44 -6.07
N ASP A 208 35.93 -8.50 -6.21
CA ASP A 208 35.73 -9.76 -5.50
C ASP A 208 35.80 -9.58 -3.97
N GLU A 209 36.85 -8.91 -3.48
CA GLU A 209 37.04 -8.64 -2.05
C GLU A 209 36.01 -7.65 -1.50
N PHE A 210 35.83 -6.51 -2.19
CA PHE A 210 34.91 -5.47 -1.75
C PHE A 210 33.47 -5.97 -1.73
N SER A 211 33.06 -6.76 -2.73
CA SER A 211 31.69 -7.29 -2.79
C SER A 211 31.36 -8.34 -1.73
N LYS A 212 32.38 -9.00 -1.16
CA LYS A 212 32.27 -9.93 -0.03
C LYS A 212 32.20 -9.24 1.33
N GLY A 213 32.38 -7.92 1.37
CA GLY A 213 32.22 -7.10 2.57
C GLY A 213 33.54 -6.62 3.18
N GLU A 214 34.67 -6.86 2.51
CA GLU A 214 35.93 -6.25 2.92
C GLU A 214 35.84 -4.72 2.80
N SER A 215 36.61 -4.03 3.62
CA SER A 215 36.71 -2.57 3.57
C SER A 215 37.33 -2.10 2.25
N LEU A 216 36.94 -0.91 1.77
CA LEU A 216 37.47 -0.37 0.50
C LEU A 216 39.00 -0.33 0.46
N TYR A 217 39.65 0.03 1.57
CA TYR A 217 41.10 0.13 1.69
C TYR A 217 41.77 -1.25 1.61
N LEU A 218 41.30 -2.23 2.38
CA LEU A 218 41.89 -3.56 2.36
C LEU A 218 41.58 -4.29 1.05
N ALA A 219 40.41 -4.06 0.44
CA ALA A 219 40.10 -4.60 -0.88
C ALA A 219 41.08 -4.10 -1.96
N VAL A 220 41.49 -2.81 -1.92
CA VAL A 220 42.53 -2.29 -2.82
C VAL A 220 43.88 -2.94 -2.52
N ARG A 221 44.23 -3.07 -1.24
CA ARG A 221 45.48 -3.70 -0.81
C ARG A 221 45.59 -5.15 -1.30
N HIS A 222 44.58 -5.98 -0.98
CA HIS A 222 44.51 -7.38 -1.38
C HIS A 222 44.55 -7.52 -2.90
N ALA A 223 43.87 -6.63 -3.64
CA ALA A 223 43.92 -6.64 -5.10
C ALA A 223 45.34 -6.41 -5.64
N ARG A 224 46.15 -5.54 -5.00
CA ARG A 224 47.55 -5.29 -5.37
C ARG A 224 48.46 -6.44 -5.00
N GLU A 225 48.32 -6.99 -3.80
CA GLU A 225 49.06 -8.16 -3.34
C GLU A 225 48.80 -9.36 -4.27
N ARG A 226 47.57 -9.50 -4.75
CA ARG A 226 47.19 -10.52 -5.73
C ARG A 226 47.83 -10.31 -7.11
N LEU A 227 48.10 -9.07 -7.53
CA LEU A 227 48.89 -8.83 -8.76
C LEU A 227 50.31 -9.37 -8.62
N ILE A 228 50.93 -9.20 -7.44
CA ILE A 228 52.26 -9.72 -7.13
C ILE A 228 52.25 -11.25 -7.12
N GLU A 229 51.28 -11.86 -6.42
CA GLU A 229 51.13 -13.31 -6.32
C GLU A 229 50.96 -13.98 -7.69
N LEU A 230 50.17 -13.36 -8.59
CA LEU A 230 49.95 -13.84 -9.95
C LEU A 230 51.13 -13.58 -10.90
N GLY A 231 52.20 -12.93 -10.42
CA GLY A 231 53.43 -12.70 -11.18
C GLY A 231 53.38 -11.51 -12.13
N TYR A 232 52.35 -10.65 -12.07
CA TYR A 232 52.26 -9.47 -12.93
C TYR A 232 53.40 -8.49 -12.69
N ASP A 233 53.90 -8.36 -11.46
CA ASP A 233 55.06 -7.52 -11.16
C ASP A 233 56.38 -8.05 -11.76
N ASN A 234 56.45 -9.35 -12.08
CA ASN A 234 57.61 -9.92 -12.79
C ASN A 234 57.55 -9.60 -14.30
N GLU A 235 56.35 -9.60 -14.88
CA GLU A 235 56.12 -9.27 -16.29
C GLU A 235 56.15 -7.75 -16.53
N PHE A 236 55.60 -6.98 -15.59
CA PHE A 236 55.47 -5.52 -15.61
C PHE A 236 55.94 -4.93 -14.27
N PRO A 237 57.23 -4.62 -14.12
CA PRO A 237 57.80 -4.14 -12.85
C PRO A 237 57.07 -2.91 -12.28
N GLY A 238 56.63 -3.02 -11.02
CA GLY A 238 55.97 -1.94 -10.28
C GLY A 238 54.50 -1.71 -10.67
N CYS A 239 53.85 -2.67 -11.36
CA CYS A 239 52.46 -2.53 -11.75
C CYS A 239 51.50 -2.55 -10.54
N SER A 240 51.86 -3.25 -9.47
CA SER A 240 51.17 -3.24 -8.18
C SER A 240 51.16 -1.86 -7.50
N TRP A 241 52.07 -0.96 -7.87
CA TRP A 241 52.17 0.39 -7.31
C TRP A 241 51.21 1.41 -7.94
N LEU A 242 50.63 1.05 -9.09
CA LEU A 242 49.81 1.94 -9.90
C LEU A 242 48.44 2.24 -9.29
N PRO A 243 47.67 1.25 -8.79
CA PRO A 243 46.37 1.53 -8.22
C PRO A 243 46.50 2.35 -6.93
N VAL A 244 45.73 3.43 -6.84
CA VAL A 244 45.71 4.31 -5.67
C VAL A 244 44.30 4.80 -5.36
N ILE A 245 44.01 4.91 -4.07
CA ILE A 245 42.79 5.54 -3.58
C ILE A 245 43.02 7.04 -3.48
N PHE A 246 42.14 7.81 -4.09
CA PHE A 246 42.01 9.24 -3.88
C PHE A 246 40.74 9.50 -3.04
N GLN A 247 40.92 9.96 -1.81
CA GLN A 247 39.83 10.12 -0.84
C GLN A 247 39.54 11.59 -0.57
N ASN A 248 38.25 11.96 -0.53
CA ASN A 248 37.80 13.18 0.13
C ASN A 248 37.96 13.03 1.67
N PRO A 249 38.81 13.84 2.32
CA PRO A 249 39.09 13.71 3.76
C PRO A 249 37.87 13.93 4.67
N ALA A 250 36.83 14.66 4.20
CA ALA A 250 35.63 14.94 4.98
C ALA A 250 34.66 13.75 5.11
N VAL A 251 34.92 12.63 4.43
CA VAL A 251 34.00 11.48 4.35
C VAL A 251 34.74 10.17 4.64
N LYS A 252 34.08 9.25 5.36
CA LYS A 252 34.58 7.88 5.52
C LYS A 252 34.23 7.06 4.27
N PRO A 253 35.11 6.16 3.79
CA PRO A 253 34.81 5.27 2.67
C PRO A 253 33.55 4.43 2.96
N PRO A 254 32.69 4.22 1.95
CA PRO A 254 31.51 3.39 2.12
C PRO A 254 31.89 1.92 2.19
N THR A 255 31.08 1.12 2.89
CA THR A 255 31.14 -0.34 2.78
C THR A 255 30.18 -0.85 1.71
N TRP A 256 30.44 -2.03 1.15
CA TRP A 256 29.55 -2.66 0.19
C TRP A 256 28.11 -2.85 0.72
N LYS A 257 27.97 -3.17 2.01
CA LYS A 257 26.67 -3.28 2.69
C LYS A 257 25.93 -1.95 2.76
N GLU A 258 26.64 -0.84 2.94
CA GLU A 258 26.03 0.49 2.95
C GLU A 258 25.61 0.94 1.55
N LEU A 259 26.35 0.54 0.51
CA LEU A 259 26.05 0.80 -0.90
C LEU A 259 24.82 0.02 -1.38
N LYS A 260 24.66 -1.24 -0.93
CA LYS A 260 23.50 -2.10 -1.24
C LYS A 260 22.19 -1.66 -0.58
N GLY A 261 22.26 -0.87 0.49
CA GLY A 261 21.12 -0.67 1.38
C GLY A 261 20.84 -1.90 2.25
N LEU A 262 20.04 -1.71 3.30
CA LEU A 262 19.52 -2.82 4.09
C LEU A 262 18.18 -3.27 3.49
N PRO A 263 17.91 -4.60 3.39
CA PRO A 263 16.63 -5.07 2.88
C PRO A 263 15.49 -4.56 3.75
N LYS A 264 14.48 -3.94 3.14
CA LYS A 264 13.29 -3.50 3.87
C LYS A 264 12.64 -4.71 4.57
N PRO A 265 12.35 -4.62 5.88
CA PRO A 265 11.63 -5.67 6.57
C PRO A 265 10.23 -5.85 5.96
N PRO A 266 9.65 -7.06 6.03
CA PRO A 266 8.30 -7.31 5.56
C PRO A 266 7.32 -6.36 6.27
N ASN A 267 6.33 -5.86 5.53
CA ASN A 267 5.36 -4.90 6.05
C ASN A 267 4.42 -5.57 7.06
N PRO A 268 4.43 -5.17 8.34
CA PRO A 268 3.57 -5.77 9.35
C PRO A 268 2.14 -5.22 9.31
N TYR A 269 1.92 -4.10 8.63
CA TYR A 269 0.60 -3.47 8.50
C TYR A 269 -0.13 -3.99 7.26
N ARG A 270 -1.41 -4.33 7.43
CA ARG A 270 -2.21 -5.04 6.41
C ARG A 270 -3.13 -4.11 5.61
N GLY A 271 -3.10 -2.81 5.93
CA GLY A 271 -3.92 -1.82 5.24
C GLY A 271 -5.41 -2.13 5.40
N LEU A 272 -6.11 -2.27 4.28
CA LEU A 272 -7.54 -2.56 4.27
C LEU A 272 -7.84 -4.07 4.20
N SER A 273 -6.81 -4.92 4.25
CA SER A 273 -6.99 -6.35 4.43
C SER A 273 -7.19 -6.68 5.91
N PRO A 274 -8.00 -7.69 6.27
CA PRO A 274 -8.00 -8.19 7.64
C PRO A 274 -6.70 -8.95 7.91
N PHE A 275 -6.14 -8.78 9.11
CA PHE A 275 -5.10 -9.70 9.62
C PHE A 275 -5.58 -11.15 9.54
N ARG A 276 -4.73 -12.02 9.03
CA ARG A 276 -4.92 -13.47 8.91
C ARG A 276 -4.10 -14.21 9.97
N GLU A 277 -4.21 -15.53 9.96
CA GLU A 277 -3.51 -16.41 10.92
C GLU A 277 -1.98 -16.23 10.87
N GLU A 278 -1.43 -16.08 9.66
CA GLU A 278 -0.01 -15.76 9.41
C GLU A 278 0.42 -14.41 10.00
N ASP A 279 -0.51 -13.47 10.16
CA ASP A 279 -0.23 -12.13 10.67
C ASP A 279 -0.40 -12.04 12.21
N SER A 280 -0.70 -13.15 12.88
CA SER A 280 -0.99 -13.21 14.34
C SER A 280 0.09 -12.55 15.19
N GLU A 281 1.32 -12.64 14.73
CA GLU A 281 2.51 -12.16 15.41
C GLU A 281 2.63 -10.61 15.41
N TYR A 282 1.85 -9.94 14.57
CA TYR A 282 1.74 -8.48 14.43
C TYR A 282 0.41 -7.93 14.97
N PHE A 283 -0.46 -8.79 15.52
CA PHE A 283 -1.78 -8.42 16.02
C PHE A 283 -1.76 -8.17 17.53
N PHE A 284 -1.74 -6.90 17.93
CA PHE A 284 -1.58 -6.48 19.33
C PHE A 284 -2.85 -5.88 19.94
N TRP A 285 -2.89 -5.83 21.28
CA TRP A 285 -3.86 -5.11 22.13
C TRP A 285 -5.27 -5.72 22.25
N ARG A 286 -5.55 -6.84 21.57
CA ARG A 286 -6.84 -7.55 21.65
C ARG A 286 -6.79 -8.80 22.53
N GLU A 287 -5.74 -8.99 23.34
CA GLU A 287 -5.46 -10.21 24.09
C GLU A 287 -6.62 -10.60 25.02
N ASN A 288 -7.15 -9.65 25.79
CA ASN A 288 -8.27 -9.89 26.71
C ASN A 288 -9.54 -10.34 25.98
N VAL A 289 -9.82 -9.73 24.82
CA VAL A 289 -11.00 -10.08 24.02
C VAL A 289 -10.82 -11.43 23.36
N ILE A 290 -9.61 -11.75 22.87
CA ILE A 290 -9.28 -13.07 22.32
C ILE A 290 -9.42 -14.15 23.40
N LEU A 291 -8.93 -13.92 24.62
CA LEU A 291 -9.08 -14.86 25.74
C LEU A 291 -10.54 -15.09 26.10
N SER A 292 -11.35 -14.02 26.17
CA SER A 292 -12.79 -14.15 26.38
C SER A 292 -13.47 -14.91 25.24
N LEU A 293 -13.06 -14.69 24.00
CA LEU A 293 -13.61 -15.37 22.83
C LEU A 293 -13.27 -16.85 22.85
N GLN A 294 -12.01 -17.20 23.15
CA GLN A 294 -11.55 -18.56 23.30
C GLN A 294 -12.32 -19.32 24.38
N ASN A 295 -12.44 -18.75 25.59
CA ASN A 295 -13.16 -19.36 26.70
C ASN A 295 -14.65 -19.60 26.38
N ARG A 296 -15.27 -18.76 25.53
CA ARG A 296 -16.64 -18.98 25.07
C ARG A 296 -16.73 -20.08 24.03
N VAL A 297 -15.81 -20.11 23.07
CA VAL A 297 -15.76 -21.17 22.04
C VAL A 297 -15.57 -22.55 22.70
N GLU A 298 -14.76 -22.63 23.76
CA GLU A 298 -14.53 -23.89 24.50
C GLU A 298 -15.75 -24.35 25.34
N LYS A 299 -16.75 -23.49 25.58
CA LYS A 299 -17.84 -23.76 26.54
C LYS A 299 -19.25 -23.61 25.98
N GLN A 300 -19.42 -22.99 24.82
CA GLN A 300 -20.71 -22.61 24.27
C GLN A 300 -20.85 -23.12 22.84
N ASN A 301 -22.04 -23.60 22.49
CA ASN A 301 -22.32 -24.09 21.14
C ASN A 301 -22.49 -22.95 20.13
N VAL A 302 -22.79 -21.74 20.60
CA VAL A 302 -22.88 -20.54 19.75
C VAL A 302 -22.10 -19.40 20.38
N VAL A 303 -21.27 -18.76 19.57
CA VAL A 303 -20.48 -17.59 19.94
C VAL A 303 -20.63 -16.52 18.88
N MET A 304 -20.91 -15.28 19.29
CA MET A 304 -21.08 -14.18 18.35
C MET A 304 -20.16 -13.01 18.67
N VAL A 305 -19.61 -12.41 17.62
CA VAL A 305 -18.79 -11.19 17.69
C VAL A 305 -19.49 -10.08 16.93
N LEU A 306 -19.91 -9.05 17.67
CA LEU A 306 -20.59 -7.86 17.15
C LEU A 306 -19.66 -6.66 17.10
N GLY A 307 -19.89 -5.75 16.16
CA GLY A 307 -19.17 -4.48 16.10
C GLY A 307 -19.34 -3.75 14.78
N ALA A 308 -18.97 -2.47 14.75
CA ALA A 308 -19.03 -1.64 13.54
C ALA A 308 -18.17 -2.19 12.38
N SER A 309 -18.39 -1.70 11.16
CA SER A 309 -17.48 -2.00 10.05
C SER A 309 -16.06 -1.54 10.36
N GLY A 310 -15.06 -2.34 10.00
CA GLY A 310 -13.65 -2.03 10.26
C GLY A 310 -13.21 -2.10 11.73
N SER A 311 -14.04 -2.58 12.67
CA SER A 311 -13.66 -2.70 14.10
C SER A 311 -12.69 -3.84 14.43
N GLY A 312 -12.36 -4.68 13.44
CA GLY A 312 -11.44 -5.81 13.59
C GLY A 312 -12.10 -7.16 13.90
N LYS A 313 -13.41 -7.34 13.68
CA LYS A 313 -14.12 -8.63 13.90
C LYS A 313 -13.45 -9.81 13.20
N SER A 314 -13.20 -9.71 11.90
CA SER A 314 -12.54 -10.79 11.16
C SER A 314 -11.09 -10.98 11.64
N SER A 315 -10.36 -9.90 11.92
CA SER A 315 -8.98 -9.98 12.42
C SER A 315 -8.86 -10.64 13.78
N ILE A 316 -9.77 -10.36 14.72
CA ILE A 316 -9.72 -11.01 16.04
C ILE A 316 -9.99 -12.52 15.95
N VAL A 317 -10.84 -12.94 15.01
CA VAL A 317 -11.09 -14.36 14.74
C VAL A 317 -9.87 -14.99 14.08
N TYR A 318 -9.41 -14.46 12.94
CA TYR A 318 -8.37 -15.10 12.14
C TYR A 318 -6.96 -14.97 12.71
N ALA A 319 -6.57 -13.78 13.19
CA ALA A 319 -5.22 -13.52 13.69
C ALA A 319 -5.10 -13.71 15.21
N GLY A 320 -6.22 -13.63 15.94
CA GLY A 320 -6.26 -13.79 17.40
C GLY A 320 -6.65 -15.19 17.85
N LEU A 321 -7.87 -15.62 17.53
CA LEU A 321 -8.46 -16.87 18.03
C LEU A 321 -7.88 -18.11 17.35
N LEU A 322 -7.87 -18.16 16.02
CA LEU A 322 -7.49 -19.37 15.27
C LEU A 322 -6.09 -19.90 15.60
N PRO A 323 -5.02 -19.09 15.66
CA PRO A 323 -3.69 -19.60 15.99
C PRO A 323 -3.67 -20.31 17.35
N ARG A 324 -4.44 -19.82 18.33
CA ARG A 324 -4.52 -20.42 19.67
C ARG A 324 -5.29 -21.74 19.67
N LEU A 325 -6.41 -21.81 18.94
CA LEU A 325 -7.20 -23.04 18.85
C LEU A 325 -6.45 -24.14 18.09
N ARG A 326 -5.73 -23.80 17.01
CA ARG A 326 -4.93 -24.79 16.26
C ARG A 326 -3.82 -25.44 17.10
N GLN A 327 -3.26 -24.72 18.08
CA GLN A 327 -2.27 -25.28 19.00
C GLN A 327 -2.85 -26.38 19.89
N GLN A 328 -4.16 -26.39 20.14
CA GLN A 328 -4.81 -27.35 21.03
C GLN A 328 -5.08 -28.72 20.38
N LYS A 329 -4.87 -28.89 19.06
CA LYS A 329 -5.08 -30.13 18.24
C LYS A 329 -6.46 -30.79 18.30
N GLN A 330 -7.32 -30.39 19.23
CA GLN A 330 -8.68 -30.88 19.43
C GLN A 330 -9.72 -30.21 18.52
N TRP A 331 -9.36 -29.15 17.80
CA TRP A 331 -10.28 -28.38 16.96
C TRP A 331 -10.14 -28.71 15.48
N LEU A 332 -11.26 -29.08 14.86
CA LEU A 332 -11.44 -29.12 13.42
C LEU A 332 -12.13 -27.82 13.00
N ILE A 333 -11.51 -27.03 12.13
CA ILE A 333 -11.96 -25.66 11.85
C ILE A 333 -12.44 -25.54 10.41
N ALA A 334 -13.73 -25.23 10.25
CA ALA A 334 -14.35 -24.87 8.97
C ALA A 334 -14.70 -23.38 9.00
N GLN A 335 -14.42 -22.67 7.91
CA GLN A 335 -14.68 -21.22 7.84
C GLN A 335 -15.17 -20.82 6.45
N PHE A 336 -16.14 -19.93 6.38
CA PHE A 336 -16.64 -19.39 5.12
C PHE A 336 -17.30 -18.02 5.32
N ARG A 337 -17.65 -17.39 4.21
CA ARG A 337 -18.49 -16.19 4.15
C ARG A 337 -19.73 -16.51 3.31
N PRO A 338 -20.95 -16.20 3.76
CA PRO A 338 -22.18 -16.53 3.03
C PRO A 338 -22.19 -16.04 1.58
N GLN A 339 -21.77 -14.79 1.34
CA GLN A 339 -21.78 -14.17 -0.01
C GLN A 339 -23.16 -14.32 -0.71
N SER A 340 -23.20 -14.44 -2.04
CA SER A 340 -24.44 -14.58 -2.83
C SER A 340 -24.92 -16.04 -3.02
N ASN A 341 -24.17 -17.03 -2.51
CA ASN A 341 -24.56 -18.44 -2.58
C ASN A 341 -24.13 -19.16 -1.29
N PRO A 342 -24.86 -18.98 -0.19
CA PRO A 342 -24.42 -19.38 1.15
C PRO A 342 -24.26 -20.90 1.31
N PHE A 343 -25.12 -21.69 0.66
CA PHE A 343 -25.05 -23.15 0.69
C PHE A 343 -23.83 -23.68 -0.06
N TYR A 344 -23.47 -23.08 -1.19
CA TYR A 344 -22.25 -23.42 -1.90
C TYR A 344 -20.99 -23.09 -1.08
N GLN A 345 -20.97 -21.92 -0.44
CA GLN A 345 -19.85 -21.50 0.42
C GLN A 345 -19.70 -22.39 1.65
N LEU A 346 -20.82 -22.78 2.26
CA LEU A 346 -20.84 -23.74 3.36
C LEU A 346 -20.31 -25.11 2.91
N ALA A 347 -20.78 -25.63 1.76
CA ALA A 347 -20.29 -26.89 1.21
C ALA A 347 -18.78 -26.84 0.91
N GLN A 348 -18.28 -25.71 0.40
CA GLN A 348 -16.85 -25.52 0.14
C GLN A 348 -15.99 -25.63 1.40
N ALA A 349 -16.53 -25.23 2.56
CA ALA A 349 -15.84 -25.35 3.85
C ALA A 349 -15.94 -26.76 4.45
N LEU A 350 -17.04 -27.48 4.22
CA LEU A 350 -17.30 -28.79 4.84
C LEU A 350 -16.82 -29.99 4.01
N VAL A 351 -16.90 -29.92 2.67
CA VAL A 351 -16.52 -31.03 1.77
C VAL A 351 -15.07 -31.48 1.95
N PRO A 352 -14.07 -30.58 2.16
CA PRO A 352 -12.71 -31.01 2.47
C PRO A 352 -12.57 -31.79 3.78
N LEU A 353 -13.54 -31.67 4.70
CA LEU A 353 -13.57 -32.42 5.95
C LEU A 353 -14.23 -33.80 5.79
N LEU A 354 -15.11 -33.95 4.80
CA LEU A 354 -15.78 -35.22 4.46
C LEU A 354 -14.92 -36.13 3.58
N HIS A 355 -14.11 -35.55 2.69
CA HIS A 355 -13.35 -36.29 1.68
C HIS A 355 -11.91 -35.81 1.61
N SER A 356 -10.95 -36.74 1.66
CA SER A 356 -9.52 -36.42 1.58
C SER A 356 -9.03 -36.16 0.15
N ASP A 357 -9.70 -36.72 -0.86
CA ASP A 357 -9.29 -36.62 -2.27
C ASP A 357 -9.85 -35.37 -2.98
N LYS A 358 -8.98 -34.64 -3.69
CA LYS A 358 -9.33 -33.38 -4.37
C LYS A 358 -10.28 -33.57 -5.56
N GLN A 359 -10.26 -34.73 -6.21
CA GLN A 359 -11.14 -35.00 -7.35
C GLN A 359 -12.56 -35.26 -6.87
N THR A 360 -12.74 -36.06 -5.82
CA THR A 360 -14.04 -36.28 -5.16
C THR A 360 -14.58 -34.98 -4.58
N GLN A 361 -13.75 -34.17 -3.92
CA GLN A 361 -14.18 -32.85 -3.40
C GLN A 361 -14.81 -31.97 -4.48
N ARG A 362 -14.20 -31.91 -5.68
CA ARG A 362 -14.73 -31.10 -6.79
C ARG A 362 -16.04 -31.66 -7.37
N GLN A 363 -16.19 -32.98 -7.40
CA GLN A 363 -17.38 -33.65 -7.93
C GLN A 363 -18.58 -33.49 -6.98
N GLU A 364 -18.34 -33.64 -5.68
CA GLU A 364 -19.39 -33.61 -4.64
C GLU A 364 -19.81 -32.19 -4.24
N LEU A 365 -18.97 -31.17 -4.44
CA LEU A 365 -19.22 -29.80 -3.97
C LEU A 365 -20.60 -29.26 -4.36
N THR A 366 -20.96 -29.37 -5.64
CA THR A 366 -22.25 -28.88 -6.15
C THR A 366 -23.41 -29.75 -5.67
N ALA A 367 -23.20 -31.07 -5.55
CA ALA A 367 -24.21 -32.00 -5.09
C ALA A 367 -24.57 -31.76 -3.61
N VAL A 368 -23.56 -31.62 -2.75
CA VAL A 368 -23.73 -31.31 -1.32
C VAL A 368 -24.38 -29.95 -1.13
N ALA A 369 -23.94 -28.91 -1.86
CA ALA A 369 -24.55 -27.59 -1.79
C ALA A 369 -26.04 -27.62 -2.15
N LYS A 370 -26.40 -28.34 -3.21
CA LYS A 370 -27.79 -28.50 -3.64
C LYS A 370 -28.61 -29.32 -2.64
N ALA A 371 -28.06 -30.42 -2.12
CA ALA A 371 -28.74 -31.25 -1.13
C ALA A 371 -29.05 -30.50 0.17
N LEU A 372 -28.14 -29.62 0.63
CA LEU A 372 -28.36 -28.73 1.77
C LEU A 372 -29.43 -27.67 1.49
N TYR A 373 -29.49 -27.14 0.27
CA TYR A 373 -30.49 -26.14 -0.13
C TYR A 373 -31.90 -26.72 -0.29
N ASP A 374 -32.00 -27.90 -0.92
CA ASP A 374 -33.25 -28.61 -1.17
C ASP A 374 -33.77 -29.34 0.08
N GLY A 375 -33.00 -29.38 1.17
CA GLY A 375 -33.34 -30.09 2.41
C GLY A 375 -33.26 -31.61 2.31
N GLN A 376 -32.60 -32.13 1.26
CA GLN A 376 -32.38 -33.57 1.08
C GLN A 376 -31.30 -34.11 2.02
N LYS A 377 -30.34 -33.27 2.40
CA LYS A 377 -29.34 -33.56 3.43
C LYS A 377 -29.33 -32.39 4.43
N ASN A 378 -29.36 -32.70 5.72
CA ASN A 378 -29.30 -31.70 6.77
C ASN A 378 -27.85 -31.41 7.17
N LEU A 379 -27.61 -30.19 7.65
CA LEU A 379 -26.31 -29.79 8.19
C LEU A 379 -25.96 -30.63 9.43
N SER A 380 -26.92 -30.93 10.30
CA SER A 380 -26.71 -31.82 11.46
C SER A 380 -26.14 -33.17 11.06
N GLN A 381 -26.72 -33.82 10.04
CA GLN A 381 -26.19 -35.08 9.52
C GLN A 381 -24.77 -34.93 8.99
N THR A 382 -24.50 -33.84 8.26
CA THR A 382 -23.15 -33.56 7.75
C THR A 382 -22.13 -33.36 8.87
N VAL A 383 -22.52 -32.67 9.95
CA VAL A 383 -21.68 -32.48 11.14
C VAL A 383 -21.39 -33.82 11.83
N GLN A 384 -22.40 -34.69 11.95
CA GLN A 384 -22.23 -36.04 12.49
C GLN A 384 -21.31 -36.90 11.63
N ASP A 385 -21.46 -36.86 10.30
CA ASP A 385 -20.57 -37.57 9.37
C ASP A 385 -19.12 -37.11 9.58
N ILE A 386 -18.88 -35.80 9.73
CA ILE A 386 -17.55 -35.23 10.01
C ILE A 386 -17.02 -35.69 11.38
N ALA A 387 -17.86 -35.67 12.42
CA ALA A 387 -17.48 -36.10 13.76
C ALA A 387 -17.10 -37.59 13.81
N GLN A 388 -17.74 -38.44 12.99
CA GLN A 388 -17.37 -39.85 12.86
C GLN A 388 -16.03 -40.05 12.15
N ILE A 389 -15.75 -39.26 11.09
CA ILE A 389 -14.47 -39.33 10.36
C ILE A 389 -13.31 -38.83 11.22
N HIS A 390 -13.51 -37.72 11.94
CA HIS A 390 -12.49 -37.06 12.77
C HIS A 390 -12.72 -37.34 14.26
N ALA A 391 -12.79 -38.62 14.62
CA ALA A 391 -13.03 -39.05 16.00
C ALA A 391 -12.05 -38.37 16.98
N ASN A 392 -12.60 -37.76 18.04
CA ASN A 392 -11.90 -36.97 19.07
C ASN A 392 -11.56 -35.51 18.73
N GLN A 393 -12.11 -34.94 17.65
CA GLN A 393 -12.01 -33.51 17.37
C GLN A 393 -13.39 -32.83 17.44
N GLN A 394 -13.40 -31.57 17.87
CA GLN A 394 -14.58 -30.71 17.94
C GLN A 394 -14.63 -29.82 16.70
N LEU A 395 -15.79 -29.76 16.04
CA LEU A 395 -15.97 -28.93 14.86
C LEU A 395 -16.33 -27.49 15.25
N LEU A 396 -15.46 -26.55 14.89
CA LEU A 396 -15.72 -25.11 14.93
C LEU A 396 -16.10 -24.63 13.53
N LEU A 397 -17.35 -24.19 13.35
CA LEU A 397 -17.82 -23.57 12.12
C LEU A 397 -17.86 -22.06 12.27
N ILE A 398 -17.07 -21.35 11.46
CA ILE A 398 -16.95 -19.89 11.48
C ILE A 398 -17.70 -19.31 10.28
N VAL A 399 -18.70 -18.49 10.58
CA VAL A 399 -19.43 -17.68 9.59
C VAL A 399 -18.98 -16.22 9.73
N ASP A 400 -18.00 -15.84 8.91
CA ASP A 400 -17.49 -14.46 8.86
C ASP A 400 -18.40 -13.60 7.99
N GLN A 401 -18.57 -12.33 8.38
CA GLN A 401 -19.46 -11.36 7.71
C GLN A 401 -20.89 -11.90 7.47
N PHE A 402 -21.56 -12.32 8.54
CA PHE A 402 -22.91 -12.90 8.47
C PHE A 402 -23.93 -11.94 7.86
N GLU A 403 -23.72 -10.62 7.98
CA GLU A 403 -24.54 -9.61 7.31
C GLU A 403 -24.69 -9.83 5.80
N THR A 404 -23.70 -10.45 5.13
CA THR A 404 -23.76 -10.74 3.69
C THR A 404 -24.90 -11.66 3.32
N LEU A 405 -25.32 -12.53 4.25
CA LEU A 405 -26.51 -13.37 4.08
C LEU A 405 -27.75 -12.50 3.86
N TYR A 406 -27.92 -11.48 4.71
CA TYR A 406 -29.06 -10.58 4.69
C TYR A 406 -29.08 -9.61 3.52
N THR A 407 -27.90 -9.21 3.02
CA THR A 407 -27.78 -8.21 1.94
C THR A 407 -27.76 -8.83 0.54
N LEU A 408 -27.24 -10.05 0.37
CA LEU A 408 -26.99 -10.62 -0.96
C LEU A 408 -27.98 -11.71 -1.38
N ASN A 409 -28.82 -12.18 -0.46
CA ASN A 409 -29.67 -13.34 -0.72
C ASN A 409 -31.16 -13.00 -0.54
N PRO A 410 -32.06 -13.66 -1.27
CA PRO A 410 -33.50 -13.56 -1.02
C PRO A 410 -33.89 -14.09 0.36
N ILE A 411 -34.99 -13.56 0.92
CA ILE A 411 -35.49 -13.91 2.27
C ILE A 411 -35.69 -15.42 2.45
N GLU A 412 -36.19 -16.13 1.43
CA GLU A 412 -36.38 -17.60 1.51
C GLU A 412 -35.04 -18.33 1.74
N VAL A 413 -34.00 -17.92 1.04
CA VAL A 413 -32.65 -18.51 1.18
C VAL A 413 -32.08 -18.19 2.56
N GLN A 414 -32.30 -16.96 3.06
CA GLN A 414 -31.87 -16.54 4.40
C GLN A 414 -32.47 -17.44 5.49
N HIS A 415 -33.80 -17.61 5.49
CA HIS A 415 -34.50 -18.41 6.50
C HIS A 415 -34.07 -19.87 6.47
N ARG A 416 -34.04 -20.51 5.28
CA ARG A 416 -33.59 -21.91 5.19
C ARG A 416 -32.16 -22.10 5.70
N PHE A 417 -31.28 -21.15 5.40
CA PHE A 417 -29.89 -21.22 5.83
C PHE A 417 -29.74 -21.09 7.35
N ILE A 418 -30.45 -20.13 7.94
CA ILE A 418 -30.49 -19.93 9.40
C ILE A 418 -31.06 -21.19 10.08
N GLU A 419 -32.16 -21.73 9.57
CA GLU A 419 -32.78 -22.94 10.12
C GLU A 419 -31.81 -24.13 10.14
N GLN A 420 -31.08 -24.37 9.05
CA GLN A 420 -30.08 -25.43 8.97
C GLN A 420 -28.95 -25.25 10.00
N LEU A 421 -28.45 -24.02 10.20
CA LEU A 421 -27.43 -23.73 11.23
C LEU A 421 -27.97 -24.00 12.65
N LEU A 422 -29.17 -23.53 12.96
CA LEU A 422 -29.77 -23.65 14.28
C LEU A 422 -30.16 -25.09 14.61
N GLN A 423 -30.68 -25.84 13.63
CA GLN A 423 -30.95 -27.28 13.79
C GLN A 423 -29.66 -28.06 14.11
N ALA A 424 -28.55 -27.75 13.44
CA ALA A 424 -27.26 -28.38 13.75
C ALA A 424 -26.80 -28.09 15.19
N VAL A 425 -26.94 -26.83 15.66
CA VAL A 425 -26.64 -26.45 17.05
C VAL A 425 -27.53 -27.22 18.04
N ALA A 426 -28.83 -27.31 17.76
CA ALA A 426 -29.80 -27.95 18.65
C ALA A 426 -29.56 -29.46 18.79
N VAL A 427 -29.35 -30.18 17.69
CA VAL A 427 -29.11 -31.64 17.71
C VAL A 427 -27.83 -31.99 18.48
N GLU A 428 -26.74 -31.26 18.22
CA GLU A 428 -25.45 -31.50 18.88
C GLU A 428 -25.48 -31.14 20.38
N SER A 429 -26.26 -30.12 20.76
CA SER A 429 -26.43 -29.76 22.17
C SER A 429 -27.10 -30.86 23.01
N GLN A 430 -27.98 -31.66 22.41
CA GLN A 430 -28.71 -32.74 23.07
C GLN A 430 -27.90 -34.04 23.18
N GLN A 431 -26.88 -34.21 22.33
CA GLN A 431 -26.09 -35.43 22.22
C GLN A 431 -24.71 -35.33 22.89
N ALA A 432 -24.37 -34.19 23.50
CA ALA A 432 -23.09 -33.99 24.18
C ALA A 432 -22.94 -34.93 25.39
N VAL A 433 -22.14 -35.99 25.24
CA VAL A 433 -21.73 -36.89 26.33
C VAL A 433 -20.46 -36.32 26.97
N GLY A 434 -20.61 -35.41 27.93
CA GLY A 434 -19.52 -34.73 28.63
C GLY A 434 -19.70 -33.22 28.71
N ASN A 435 -18.81 -32.52 29.43
CA ASN A 435 -18.89 -31.07 29.65
C ASN A 435 -18.42 -30.20 28.46
N LEU A 436 -18.16 -30.77 27.28
CA LEU A 436 -17.60 -30.04 26.14
C LEU A 436 -18.46 -30.21 24.86
N PRO A 437 -18.66 -29.13 24.07
CA PRO A 437 -19.48 -29.17 22.86
C PRO A 437 -18.76 -29.89 21.71
N ALA A 438 -19.44 -30.82 21.03
CA ALA A 438 -18.92 -31.47 19.81
C ALA A 438 -18.93 -30.54 18.59
N PHE A 439 -19.84 -29.55 18.57
CA PHE A 439 -20.00 -28.55 17.53
C PHE A 439 -20.16 -27.15 18.12
N THR A 440 -19.39 -26.20 17.59
CA THR A 440 -19.46 -24.77 17.96
C THR A 440 -19.63 -23.91 16.72
N LEU A 441 -20.61 -23.02 16.74
CA LEU A 441 -20.90 -22.04 15.70
C LEU A 441 -20.39 -20.66 16.12
N LEU A 442 -19.40 -20.12 15.41
CA LEU A 442 -18.92 -18.75 15.60
C LEU A 442 -19.42 -17.84 14.49
N ILE A 443 -20.15 -16.78 14.85
CA ILE A 443 -20.69 -15.82 13.90
C ILE A 443 -20.07 -14.45 14.13
N THR A 444 -19.56 -13.82 13.08
CA THR A 444 -19.28 -12.38 13.14
C THR A 444 -20.42 -11.63 12.45
N LEU A 445 -20.97 -10.62 13.11
CA LEU A 445 -22.08 -9.85 12.60
C LEU A 445 -21.84 -8.37 12.91
N ARG A 446 -22.30 -7.48 12.04
CA ARG A 446 -22.23 -6.05 12.34
C ARG A 446 -23.37 -5.61 13.25
N ALA A 447 -23.08 -4.63 14.11
CA ALA A 447 -24.03 -4.17 15.13
C ALA A 447 -25.34 -3.61 14.53
N ASP A 448 -25.28 -3.02 13.34
CA ASP A 448 -26.43 -2.50 12.59
C ASP A 448 -27.35 -3.57 12.00
N PHE A 449 -26.89 -4.82 11.90
CA PHE A 449 -27.70 -5.95 11.41
C PHE A 449 -28.35 -6.77 12.54
N VAL A 450 -28.15 -6.37 13.81
CA VAL A 450 -28.73 -7.06 14.97
C VAL A 450 -30.27 -6.98 14.97
N SER A 451 -30.86 -5.89 14.49
CA SER A 451 -32.32 -5.74 14.41
C SER A 451 -32.96 -6.81 13.51
N GLN A 452 -32.27 -7.18 12.44
CA GLN A 452 -32.74 -8.21 11.50
C GLN A 452 -32.61 -9.61 12.11
N ALA A 453 -31.51 -9.85 12.82
CA ALA A 453 -31.31 -11.04 13.62
C ALA A 453 -32.38 -11.22 14.73
N ILE A 454 -32.88 -10.12 15.31
CA ILE A 454 -33.99 -10.15 16.29
C ILE A 454 -35.35 -10.40 15.61
N THR A 455 -35.52 -9.96 14.35
CA THR A 455 -36.80 -10.14 13.63
C THR A 455 -37.03 -11.59 13.22
N ASP A 456 -35.95 -12.37 13.06
CA ASP A 456 -36.00 -13.81 12.86
C ASP A 456 -36.17 -14.50 14.23
N ALA A 457 -37.36 -15.02 14.53
CA ALA A 457 -37.70 -15.56 15.85
C ALA A 457 -36.73 -16.68 16.33
N PRO A 458 -36.38 -17.69 15.50
CA PRO A 458 -35.34 -18.65 15.85
C PRO A 458 -33.99 -18.04 16.23
N PHE A 459 -33.55 -17.01 15.51
CA PHE A 459 -32.26 -16.38 15.79
C PHE A 459 -32.31 -15.43 17.01
N ALA A 460 -33.47 -14.83 17.29
CA ALA A 460 -33.69 -14.05 18.51
C ALA A 460 -33.49 -14.88 19.79
N ASP A 461 -33.95 -16.13 19.79
CA ASP A 461 -33.74 -17.06 20.91
C ASP A 461 -32.25 -17.35 21.12
N VAL A 462 -31.47 -17.45 20.04
CA VAL A 462 -30.01 -17.58 20.13
C VAL A 462 -29.36 -16.35 20.75
N LEU A 463 -29.77 -15.13 20.36
CA LEU A 463 -29.26 -13.89 20.95
C LEU A 463 -29.50 -13.83 22.46
N ASN A 464 -30.65 -14.32 22.94
CA ASN A 464 -31.01 -14.35 24.35
C ASN A 464 -30.20 -15.39 25.14
N ASN A 465 -30.02 -16.59 24.57
CA ASN A 465 -29.30 -17.69 25.23
C ASN A 465 -27.77 -17.53 25.18
N TYR A 466 -27.25 -16.85 24.16
CA TYR A 466 -25.82 -16.68 23.91
C TYR A 466 -25.47 -15.19 23.72
N PRO A 467 -25.23 -14.44 24.82
CA PRO A 467 -24.93 -13.02 24.74
C PRO A 467 -23.70 -12.75 23.86
N PRO A 468 -23.73 -11.80 22.92
CA PRO A 468 -22.60 -11.52 22.03
C PRO A 468 -21.41 -10.85 22.73
N ILE A 469 -20.21 -11.00 22.15
CA ILE A 469 -19.05 -10.15 22.45
C ILE A 469 -19.14 -8.90 21.58
N ILE A 470 -19.20 -7.73 22.20
CA ILE A 470 -19.30 -6.45 21.48
C ILE A 470 -17.92 -5.81 21.38
N LEU A 471 -17.44 -5.62 20.15
CA LEU A 471 -16.21 -4.89 19.84
C LEU A 471 -16.51 -3.39 19.72
N GLY A 472 -16.18 -2.67 20.78
CA GLY A 472 -16.16 -1.20 20.77
C GLY A 472 -14.96 -0.61 20.00
N PRO A 473 -14.95 0.73 19.86
CA PRO A 473 -13.78 1.45 19.35
C PRO A 473 -12.55 1.13 20.21
N MET A 474 -11.39 1.10 19.56
CA MET A 474 -10.12 0.85 20.25
C MET A 474 -9.74 2.11 21.04
N ALA A 475 -9.37 1.94 22.32
CA ALA A 475 -8.86 3.03 23.13
C ALA A 475 -7.54 3.57 22.54
N GLU A 476 -7.19 4.82 22.87
CA GLU A 476 -5.98 5.48 22.37
C GLU A 476 -4.70 4.67 22.65
N ALA A 477 -4.57 4.12 23.86
CA ALA A 477 -3.47 3.23 24.22
C ALA A 477 -3.37 2.00 23.30
N GLY A 478 -4.52 1.51 22.81
CA GLY A 478 -4.57 0.42 21.86
C GLY A 478 -4.19 0.82 20.44
N LEU A 479 -4.62 1.99 19.99
CA LEU A 479 -4.21 2.53 18.70
C LEU A 479 -2.70 2.78 18.67
N LYS A 480 -2.15 3.31 19.77
CA LYS A 480 -0.70 3.47 19.97
C LYS A 480 0.03 2.12 19.91
N ALA A 481 -0.44 1.11 20.63
CA ALA A 481 0.16 -0.23 20.59
C ALA A 481 0.08 -0.88 19.20
N ALA A 482 -1.06 -0.77 18.51
CA ALA A 482 -1.25 -1.28 17.15
C ALA A 482 -0.34 -0.57 16.13
N LEU A 483 0.03 0.68 16.38
CA LEU A 483 0.98 1.43 15.58
C LEU A 483 2.42 1.05 15.92
N GLU A 484 2.84 1.08 17.18
CA GLU A 484 4.26 0.99 17.56
C GLU A 484 4.78 -0.45 17.61
N LYS A 485 3.99 -1.39 18.16
CA LYS A 485 4.45 -2.76 18.44
C LYS A 485 4.82 -3.56 17.17
N PRO A 486 4.06 -3.49 16.06
CA PRO A 486 4.46 -4.17 14.84
C PRO A 486 5.74 -3.61 14.22
N ALA A 487 5.97 -2.29 14.30
CA ALA A 487 7.22 -1.66 13.85
C ALA A 487 8.41 -2.07 14.72
N GLU A 488 8.26 -2.00 16.05
CA GLU A 488 9.28 -2.40 17.02
C GLU A 488 9.75 -3.84 16.77
N LYS A 489 8.80 -4.74 16.51
CA LYS A 489 9.09 -6.15 16.22
C LYS A 489 9.90 -6.37 14.94
N GLN A 490 9.76 -5.48 13.95
CA GLN A 490 10.55 -5.48 12.71
C GLN A 490 11.87 -4.72 12.84
N GLY A 491 12.23 -4.26 14.05
CA GLY A 491 13.40 -3.42 14.28
C GLY A 491 13.27 -2.02 13.68
N VAL A 492 12.05 -1.59 13.35
CA VAL A 492 11.75 -0.26 12.82
C VAL A 492 11.35 0.67 13.96
N THR A 493 11.98 1.83 14.02
CA THR A 493 11.66 2.88 14.99
C THR A 493 10.79 3.96 14.35
N ILE A 494 10.03 4.67 15.18
CA ILE A 494 9.15 5.75 14.75
C ILE A 494 9.73 7.04 15.31
N GLU A 495 9.83 8.05 14.46
CA GLU A 495 10.36 9.36 14.85
C GLU A 495 9.53 9.95 16.00
N ALA A 496 10.21 10.58 16.97
CA ALA A 496 9.58 11.06 18.18
C ALA A 496 8.45 12.07 17.89
N GLY A 497 7.27 11.87 18.47
CA GLY A 497 6.09 12.72 18.27
C GLY A 497 5.26 12.38 17.02
N LEU A 498 5.73 11.50 16.13
CA LEU A 498 4.96 11.10 14.95
C LEU A 498 3.75 10.23 15.32
N THR A 499 3.88 9.34 16.30
CA THR A 499 2.75 8.53 16.78
C THR A 499 1.60 9.43 17.24
N GLU A 500 1.88 10.38 18.13
CA GLU A 500 0.91 11.32 18.67
C GLU A 500 0.27 12.17 17.56
N ARG A 501 1.10 12.63 16.60
CA ARG A 501 0.61 13.37 15.42
C ARG A 501 -0.34 12.55 14.56
N ILE A 502 -0.02 11.29 14.27
CA ILE A 502 -0.88 10.38 13.49
C ILE A 502 -2.21 10.15 14.23
N LEU A 503 -2.16 9.91 15.54
CA LEU A 503 -3.37 9.68 16.34
C LEU A 503 -4.24 10.93 16.44
N GLN A 504 -3.64 12.12 16.55
CA GLN A 504 -4.35 13.39 16.52
C GLN A 504 -5.05 13.63 15.17
N ASP A 505 -4.37 13.35 14.06
CA ASP A 505 -4.93 13.48 12.71
C ASP A 505 -6.06 12.47 12.42
N LEU A 506 -6.08 11.33 13.14
CA LEU A 506 -7.10 10.29 13.01
C LEU A 506 -8.43 10.66 13.68
N GLY A 507 -8.38 11.45 14.76
CA GLY A 507 -9.58 11.90 15.50
C GLY A 507 -10.42 10.77 16.12
N GLN A 508 -11.69 11.06 16.40
CA GLN A 508 -12.67 10.13 17.01
C GLN A 508 -13.82 9.88 16.01
N ALA A 509 -13.61 8.99 15.04
CA ALA A 509 -14.62 8.63 14.04
C ALA A 509 -14.71 7.10 13.86
N PRO A 510 -15.88 6.56 13.48
CA PRO A 510 -16.01 5.14 13.13
C PRO A 510 -15.15 4.79 11.90
N GLY A 511 -14.50 3.63 11.92
CA GLY A 511 -13.63 3.16 10.81
C GLY A 511 -12.15 3.56 10.92
N ASN A 512 -11.77 4.31 11.96
CA ASN A 512 -10.41 4.82 12.18
C ASN A 512 -9.30 3.76 12.11
N LEU A 513 -9.54 2.54 12.59
CA LEU A 513 -8.54 1.48 12.57
C LEU A 513 -8.14 1.08 11.13
N SER A 514 -9.10 1.04 10.20
CA SER A 514 -8.82 0.70 8.80
C SER A 514 -8.00 1.79 8.11
N LEU A 515 -8.27 3.05 8.46
CA LEU A 515 -7.56 4.20 7.93
C LEU A 515 -6.13 4.32 8.50
N LEU A 516 -5.97 4.02 9.78
CA LEU A 516 -4.68 3.91 10.44
C LEU A 516 -3.81 2.86 9.74
N GLU A 517 -4.33 1.64 9.57
CA GLU A 517 -3.63 0.56 8.87
C GLU A 517 -3.26 0.93 7.43
N LEU A 518 -4.16 1.58 6.68
CA LEU A 518 -3.87 2.05 5.32
C LEU A 518 -2.71 3.05 5.32
N THR A 519 -2.73 3.99 6.25
CA THR A 519 -1.71 5.03 6.39
C THR A 519 -0.36 4.41 6.73
N LEU A 520 -0.33 3.49 7.70
CA LEU A 520 0.88 2.79 8.13
C LEU A 520 1.46 1.91 7.01
N ALA A 521 0.61 1.22 6.25
CA ALA A 521 1.04 0.45 5.09
C ALA A 521 1.64 1.34 3.98
N GLN A 522 1.15 2.57 3.79
CA GLN A 522 1.75 3.53 2.86
C GLN A 522 3.07 4.13 3.38
N LEU A 523 3.15 4.42 4.67
CA LEU A 523 4.37 4.86 5.33
C LEU A 523 5.46 3.79 5.25
N TRP A 524 5.11 2.52 5.44
CA TRP A 524 6.07 1.41 5.40
C TRP A 524 6.83 1.33 4.07
N LYS A 525 6.13 1.58 2.95
CA LYS A 525 6.75 1.59 1.61
C LYS A 525 7.85 2.64 1.48
N ARG A 526 7.82 3.69 2.32
CA ARG A 526 8.72 4.85 2.29
C ARG A 526 9.77 4.84 3.41
N ILE A 527 9.82 3.79 4.24
CA ILE A 527 10.83 3.67 5.30
C ILE A 527 12.23 3.81 4.71
N CYS A 528 13.07 4.54 5.43
CA CYS A 528 14.48 4.69 5.15
C CYS A 528 15.23 4.52 6.47
N ASN A 529 16.31 3.73 6.45
CA ASN A 529 17.12 3.43 7.64
C ASN A 529 16.33 2.83 8.81
N TYR A 530 15.26 2.05 8.55
CA TYR A 530 14.39 1.50 9.61
C TYR A 530 13.74 2.56 10.50
N ILE A 531 13.49 3.76 9.95
CA ILE A 531 12.78 4.83 10.65
C ILE A 531 11.56 5.26 9.84
N ILE A 532 10.39 5.31 10.48
CA ILE A 532 9.21 6.00 9.96
C ILE A 532 9.31 7.47 10.38
N ARG A 533 9.39 8.38 9.39
CA ARG A 533 9.72 9.79 9.61
C ARG A 533 8.55 10.74 9.36
N HIS A 534 8.55 11.89 10.01
CA HIS A 534 7.61 12.98 9.76
C HIS A 534 7.59 13.40 8.29
N LYS A 535 8.77 13.52 7.67
CA LYS A 535 8.90 13.87 6.25
C LYS A 535 8.17 12.89 5.33
N ASP A 536 8.17 11.61 5.66
CA ASP A 536 7.50 10.58 4.87
C ASP A 536 5.98 10.64 5.07
N TYR A 537 5.53 10.98 6.28
CA TYR A 537 4.13 11.27 6.59
C TYR A 537 3.60 12.49 5.83
N ASP A 538 4.38 13.57 5.77
CA ASP A 538 4.05 14.75 4.98
C ASP A 538 4.02 14.42 3.48
N ALA A 539 4.95 13.59 3.00
CA ALA A 539 5.00 13.19 1.59
C ALA A 539 3.82 12.29 1.16
N ILE A 540 3.20 11.55 2.09
CA ILE A 540 1.94 10.86 1.82
C ILE A 540 0.70 11.77 1.93
N GLY A 541 0.88 13.00 2.43
CA GLY A 541 -0.19 13.96 2.68
C GLY A 541 -1.00 13.64 3.95
N GLY A 542 -0.37 12.94 4.91
CA GLY A 542 -1.01 12.46 6.13
C GLY A 542 -2.12 11.44 5.92
N ILE A 543 -2.88 11.17 6.99
CA ILE A 543 -4.02 10.23 6.97
C ILE A 543 -5.06 10.60 5.91
N LYS A 544 -5.36 11.90 5.84
CA LYS A 544 -6.44 12.46 5.02
C LYS A 544 -6.22 12.27 3.52
N GLN A 545 -4.97 12.32 3.05
CA GLN A 545 -4.65 12.17 1.63
C GLN A 545 -4.30 10.72 1.24
N ALA A 546 -3.94 9.88 2.22
CA ALA A 546 -3.72 8.46 2.01
C ALA A 546 -4.97 7.74 1.48
N ILE A 547 -6.15 8.06 2.02
CA ILE A 547 -7.44 7.49 1.56
C ILE A 547 -7.83 8.01 0.17
N ALA A 548 -7.54 9.28 -0.14
CA ALA A 548 -7.81 9.87 -1.45
C ALA A 548 -6.99 9.20 -2.57
N ARG A 549 -5.70 8.92 -2.31
CA ARG A 549 -4.86 8.18 -3.25
C ARG A 549 -5.38 6.76 -3.47
N TYR A 550 -5.75 6.07 -2.39
CA TYR A 550 -6.33 4.73 -2.50
C TYR A 550 -7.66 4.72 -3.28
N ALA A 551 -8.49 5.77 -3.12
CA ALA A 551 -9.71 5.93 -3.92
C ALA A 551 -9.42 6.18 -5.40
N ASN A 552 -8.38 6.95 -5.74
CA ASN A 552 -7.91 7.11 -7.13
C ASN A 552 -7.45 5.78 -7.71
N ASP A 553 -6.60 5.03 -7.00
CA ASP A 553 -6.11 3.73 -7.46
C ASP A 553 -7.28 2.78 -7.76
N PHE A 554 -8.31 2.78 -6.91
CA PHE A 554 -9.53 2.01 -7.17
C PHE A 554 -10.30 2.52 -8.39
N TYR A 555 -10.49 3.83 -8.52
CA TYR A 555 -11.17 4.45 -9.66
C TYR A 555 -10.49 4.11 -11.00
N ASP A 556 -9.16 4.11 -11.02
CA ASP A 556 -8.35 3.83 -12.21
C ASP A 556 -8.42 2.35 -12.62
N THR A 557 -8.83 1.44 -11.72
CA THR A 557 -9.07 0.03 -12.07
C THR A 557 -10.42 -0.23 -12.75
N LEU A 558 -11.33 0.73 -12.75
CA LEU A 558 -12.69 0.59 -13.27
C LEU A 558 -12.77 0.91 -14.77
N ASN A 559 -13.67 0.23 -15.48
CA ASN A 559 -13.96 0.58 -16.87
C ASN A 559 -14.77 1.89 -16.98
N PRO A 560 -14.85 2.55 -18.16
CA PRO A 560 -15.54 3.84 -18.29
C PRO A 560 -17.02 3.84 -17.88
N LYS A 561 -17.74 2.73 -18.06
CA LYS A 561 -19.14 2.60 -17.62
C LYS A 561 -19.22 2.53 -16.10
N GLU A 562 -18.37 1.71 -15.48
CA GLU A 562 -18.27 1.59 -14.03
C GLU A 562 -17.83 2.89 -13.37
N GLN A 563 -16.91 3.64 -13.98
CA GLN A 563 -16.49 4.97 -13.50
C GLN A 563 -17.65 5.97 -13.48
N ALA A 564 -18.49 5.97 -14.53
CA ALA A 564 -19.70 6.79 -14.56
C ALA A 564 -20.70 6.38 -13.47
N THR A 565 -20.90 5.07 -13.26
CA THR A 565 -21.74 4.55 -12.17
C THR A 565 -21.19 4.91 -10.79
N LEU A 566 -19.87 4.77 -10.59
CA LEU A 566 -19.19 5.14 -9.35
C LEU A 566 -19.40 6.63 -9.03
N ARG A 567 -19.25 7.50 -10.04
CA ARG A 567 -19.51 8.93 -9.89
C ARG A 567 -20.96 9.18 -9.42
N ARG A 568 -21.94 8.52 -10.04
CA ARG A 568 -23.36 8.64 -9.64
C ARG A 568 -23.58 8.18 -8.20
N ILE A 569 -23.03 7.02 -7.82
CA ILE A 569 -23.11 6.49 -6.46
C ILE A 569 -22.51 7.50 -5.47
N MET A 570 -21.27 7.95 -5.69
CA MET A 570 -20.57 8.84 -4.77
C MET A 570 -21.29 10.17 -4.56
N LEU A 571 -21.90 10.75 -5.60
CA LEU A 571 -22.72 11.97 -5.48
C LEU A 571 -23.97 11.75 -4.62
N GLN A 572 -24.53 10.54 -4.59
CA GLN A 572 -25.65 10.20 -3.72
C GLN A 572 -25.23 9.98 -2.25
N LEU A 573 -23.93 9.85 -1.96
CA LEU A 573 -23.39 9.67 -0.60
C LEU A 573 -22.92 10.98 0.04
N VAL A 574 -23.08 12.12 -0.64
CA VAL A 574 -22.65 13.44 -0.15
C VAL A 574 -23.80 14.42 -0.09
N ARG A 575 -23.94 15.12 1.04
CA ARG A 575 -24.88 16.24 1.21
C ARG A 575 -24.08 17.54 1.19
N PRO A 576 -24.31 18.42 0.19
CA PRO A 576 -23.65 19.73 0.17
C PRO A 576 -24.10 20.59 1.36
N GLY A 577 -23.15 21.28 1.99
CA GLY A 577 -23.46 22.25 3.05
C GLY A 577 -23.94 23.59 2.51
N GLU A 578 -24.91 24.23 3.16
CA GLU A 578 -25.36 25.60 2.84
C GLU A 578 -24.55 26.62 3.65
N GLY A 579 -23.31 26.87 3.20
CA GLY A 579 -22.36 27.73 3.92
C GLY A 579 -21.58 27.01 5.03
N THR A 580 -21.79 25.70 5.17
CA THR A 580 -21.00 24.79 6.02
C THR A 580 -20.25 23.77 5.15
N ASP A 581 -19.39 22.96 5.76
CA ASP A 581 -18.70 21.87 5.07
C ASP A 581 -19.68 20.82 4.51
N ASP A 582 -19.29 20.19 3.40
CA ASP A 582 -20.03 19.09 2.79
C ASP A 582 -19.94 17.84 3.68
N THR A 583 -21.07 17.23 4.01
CA THR A 583 -21.13 16.08 4.92
C THR A 583 -21.47 14.81 4.19
N ARG A 584 -21.16 13.66 4.79
CA ARG A 584 -21.66 12.37 4.27
C ARG A 584 -23.19 12.26 4.46
N GLN A 585 -23.84 11.53 3.56
CA GLN A 585 -25.23 11.10 3.72
C GLN A 585 -25.37 9.60 3.49
N ILE A 586 -26.44 9.06 4.06
CA ILE A 586 -26.82 7.67 3.90
C ILE A 586 -27.76 7.58 2.69
N ALA A 587 -27.43 6.71 1.73
CA ALA A 587 -28.31 6.38 0.60
C ALA A 587 -28.86 4.96 0.75
N THR A 588 -30.12 4.74 0.35
CA THR A 588 -30.73 3.41 0.35
C THR A 588 -30.42 2.66 -0.94
N ARG A 589 -30.48 1.33 -0.89
CA ARG A 589 -30.33 0.45 -2.06
C ARG A 589 -31.32 0.79 -3.17
N HIS A 590 -32.52 1.20 -2.81
CA HIS A 590 -33.51 1.66 -3.78
C HIS A 590 -33.07 2.96 -4.49
N GLN A 591 -32.45 3.89 -3.78
CA GLN A 591 -31.97 5.16 -4.37
C GLN A 591 -30.80 4.92 -5.33
N ILE A 592 -29.91 3.98 -4.98
CA ILE A 592 -28.76 3.59 -5.80
C ILE A 592 -29.19 2.76 -7.02
N GLY A 593 -30.16 1.87 -6.84
CA GLY A 593 -30.65 0.94 -7.86
C GLY A 593 -30.05 -0.46 -7.74
N GLU A 594 -30.90 -1.47 -7.88
CA GLU A 594 -30.56 -2.90 -7.72
C GLU A 594 -29.38 -3.33 -8.60
N GLU A 595 -29.41 -2.95 -9.88
CA GLU A 595 -28.34 -3.33 -10.83
C GLU A 595 -26.98 -2.73 -10.46
N GLN A 596 -26.94 -1.61 -9.73
CA GLN A 596 -25.72 -0.87 -9.41
C GLN A 596 -25.13 -1.29 -8.06
N TRP A 597 -25.89 -2.04 -7.26
CA TRP A 597 -25.51 -2.46 -5.91
C TRP A 597 -24.26 -3.37 -5.88
N HIS A 598 -23.98 -4.10 -6.96
CA HIS A 598 -22.75 -4.88 -7.11
C HIS A 598 -21.48 -4.01 -6.96
N LEU A 599 -21.52 -2.76 -7.42
CA LEU A 599 -20.40 -1.83 -7.30
C LEU A 599 -20.27 -1.28 -5.88
N VAL A 600 -21.38 -1.10 -5.16
CA VAL A 600 -21.40 -0.75 -3.72
C VAL A 600 -20.73 -1.85 -2.90
N ILE A 601 -20.98 -3.12 -3.22
CA ILE A 601 -20.33 -4.25 -2.55
C ILE A 601 -18.81 -4.23 -2.78
N ARG A 602 -18.36 -4.01 -4.03
CA ARG A 602 -16.93 -3.84 -4.34
C ARG A 602 -16.29 -2.67 -3.59
N LEU A 603 -17.00 -1.55 -3.46
CA LEU A 603 -16.55 -0.41 -2.67
C LEU A 603 -16.45 -0.75 -1.18
N ALA A 604 -17.38 -1.54 -0.65
CA ALA A 604 -17.38 -1.99 0.74
C ALA A 604 -16.23 -2.98 1.00
N ASP A 605 -15.97 -3.90 0.07
CA ASP A 605 -14.81 -4.80 0.10
C ASP A 605 -13.49 -4.03 0.11
N LYS A 606 -13.44 -2.95 -0.68
CA LYS A 606 -12.30 -2.02 -0.71
C LYS A 606 -12.31 -1.03 0.45
N ARG A 607 -13.27 -1.10 1.38
CA ARG A 607 -13.43 -0.21 2.54
C ARG A 607 -13.44 1.27 2.17
N LEU A 608 -14.08 1.63 1.07
CA LEU A 608 -14.38 3.02 0.69
C LEU A 608 -15.77 3.45 1.17
N VAL A 609 -16.70 2.50 1.27
CA VAL A 609 -18.06 2.72 1.80
C VAL A 609 -18.39 1.72 2.92
N VAL A 610 -19.33 2.10 3.77
CA VAL A 610 -19.95 1.25 4.79
C VAL A 610 -21.39 1.02 4.34
N THR A 611 -21.76 -0.23 4.10
CA THR A 611 -23.17 -0.61 3.92
C THR A 611 -23.87 -0.68 5.27
N GLY A 612 -25.18 -0.56 5.38
CA GLY A 612 -25.93 -0.71 6.63
C GLY A 612 -27.37 -1.08 6.35
N ARG A 613 -28.28 -0.83 7.31
CA ARG A 613 -29.72 -0.98 7.08
C ARG A 613 -30.50 0.11 7.82
N ASP A 614 -31.49 0.69 7.15
CA ASP A 614 -32.38 1.70 7.73
C ASP A 614 -33.39 1.05 8.69
N LYS A 615 -33.60 1.67 9.86
CA LYS A 615 -34.50 1.19 10.92
C LYS A 615 -35.97 1.28 10.53
N ASP A 616 -36.34 2.29 9.72
CA ASP A 616 -37.74 2.55 9.38
C ASP A 616 -38.16 1.86 8.08
N ALA A 617 -37.29 1.87 7.06
CA ALA A 617 -37.61 1.33 5.73
C ALA A 617 -37.28 -0.16 5.53
N LYS A 618 -36.57 -0.81 6.49
CA LYS A 618 -35.98 -2.16 6.33
C LYS A 618 -35.19 -2.30 5.02
N GLN A 619 -34.57 -1.23 4.50
CA GLN A 619 -33.77 -1.26 3.26
C GLN A 619 -32.27 -1.23 3.58
N ASP A 620 -31.47 -1.92 2.77
CA ASP A 620 -30.01 -1.80 2.84
C ASP A 620 -29.61 -0.36 2.54
N THR A 621 -28.60 0.12 3.25
CA THR A 621 -28.07 1.48 3.11
C THR A 621 -26.59 1.47 2.80
N VAL A 622 -26.07 2.61 2.36
CA VAL A 622 -24.65 2.82 2.09
C VAL A 622 -24.28 4.25 2.48
N GLU A 623 -23.10 4.41 3.08
CA GLU A 623 -22.48 5.70 3.40
C GLU A 623 -20.96 5.65 3.16
N LEU A 624 -20.31 6.81 3.06
CA LEU A 624 -18.85 6.87 2.98
C LEU A 624 -18.20 6.44 4.31
N VAL A 625 -17.08 5.69 4.22
CA VAL A 625 -16.30 5.28 5.40
C VAL A 625 -15.79 6.47 6.19
N HIS A 626 -15.38 7.54 5.50
CA HIS A 626 -14.88 8.75 6.14
C HIS A 626 -15.13 9.99 5.28
N GLU A 627 -15.46 11.11 5.91
CA GLU A 627 -15.60 12.42 5.25
C GLU A 627 -14.29 12.93 4.61
N ALA A 628 -13.15 12.32 4.94
CA ALA A 628 -11.87 12.64 4.30
C ALA A 628 -11.91 12.38 2.78
N LEU A 629 -12.75 11.44 2.32
CA LEU A 629 -13.01 11.25 0.89
C LEU A 629 -13.66 12.50 0.27
N ILE A 630 -14.59 13.16 0.97
CA ILE A 630 -15.26 14.37 0.49
C ILE A 630 -14.24 15.53 0.42
N HIS A 631 -13.39 15.67 1.44
CA HIS A 631 -12.50 16.83 1.58
C HIS A 631 -11.11 16.66 0.94
N HIS A 632 -10.69 15.46 0.55
CA HIS A 632 -9.32 15.24 0.04
C HIS A 632 -9.27 14.48 -1.27
N TRP A 633 -10.36 13.83 -1.70
CA TRP A 633 -10.42 13.22 -3.01
C TRP A 633 -10.83 14.25 -4.07
N GLN A 634 -9.85 14.72 -4.84
CA GLN A 634 -10.05 15.80 -5.81
C GLN A 634 -11.14 15.49 -6.84
N LEU A 635 -11.19 14.25 -7.36
CA LEU A 635 -12.22 13.84 -8.30
C LEU A 635 -13.63 13.99 -7.71
N LEU A 636 -13.84 13.55 -6.46
CA LEU A 636 -15.12 13.67 -5.79
C LEU A 636 -15.49 15.13 -5.54
N LYS A 637 -14.53 15.97 -5.12
CA LYS A 637 -14.75 17.42 -5.00
C LYS A 637 -15.21 18.03 -6.32
N ASP A 638 -14.52 17.70 -7.41
CA ASP A 638 -14.86 18.24 -8.72
C ASP A 638 -16.26 17.78 -9.15
N TRP A 639 -16.62 16.52 -8.86
CA TRP A 639 -17.97 16.03 -9.11
C TRP A 639 -19.02 16.76 -8.27
N ILE A 640 -18.77 16.99 -6.97
CA ILE A 640 -19.69 17.71 -6.08
C ILE A 640 -19.85 19.15 -6.59
N ASN A 641 -18.75 19.86 -6.86
CA ASN A 641 -18.78 21.24 -7.32
C ASN A 641 -19.54 21.40 -8.66
N GLN A 642 -19.32 20.49 -9.61
CA GLN A 642 -20.05 20.47 -10.89
C GLN A 642 -21.54 20.19 -10.74
N ASN A 643 -21.97 19.55 -9.65
CA ASN A 643 -23.36 19.13 -9.44
C ASN A 643 -23.99 19.77 -8.18
N ARG A 644 -23.39 20.82 -7.62
CA ARG A 644 -23.74 21.33 -6.29
C ARG A 644 -25.17 21.87 -6.24
N GLU A 645 -25.53 22.67 -7.23
CA GLU A 645 -26.89 23.21 -7.36
C GLU A 645 -27.92 22.09 -7.58
N ALA A 646 -27.58 21.09 -8.40
CA ALA A 646 -28.44 19.93 -8.63
C ALA A 646 -28.65 19.11 -7.36
N LEU A 647 -27.59 18.85 -6.58
CA LEU A 647 -27.67 18.15 -5.30
C LEU A 647 -28.52 18.93 -4.28
N ARG A 648 -28.41 20.26 -4.25
CA ARG A 648 -29.25 21.12 -3.38
C ARG A 648 -30.73 21.03 -3.77
N ILE A 649 -31.05 21.23 -5.05
CA ILE A 649 -32.43 21.16 -5.55
C ILE A 649 -33.02 19.76 -5.30
N LYS A 650 -32.25 18.69 -5.54
CA LYS A 650 -32.66 17.32 -5.20
C LYS A 650 -33.02 17.21 -3.73
N HIS A 651 -32.15 17.67 -2.84
CA HIS A 651 -32.38 17.58 -1.41
C HIS A 651 -33.64 18.33 -0.95
N GLU A 652 -33.88 19.53 -1.49
CA GLU A 652 -35.12 20.28 -1.24
C GLU A 652 -36.38 19.53 -1.69
N ILE A 653 -36.34 18.95 -2.90
CA ILE A 653 -37.47 18.17 -3.44
C ILE A 653 -37.71 16.91 -2.61
N GLU A 654 -36.65 16.18 -2.24
CA GLU A 654 -36.77 14.95 -1.44
C GLU A 654 -37.26 15.21 -0.02
N THR A 655 -36.85 16.32 0.59
CA THR A 655 -37.36 16.75 1.90
C THR A 655 -38.85 17.09 1.81
N ALA A 656 -39.25 17.88 0.81
CA ALA A 656 -40.67 18.20 0.59
C ALA A 656 -41.51 16.95 0.28
N ALA A 657 -40.94 15.97 -0.42
CA ALA A 657 -41.61 14.71 -0.72
C ALA A 657 -41.84 13.85 0.55
N LYS A 658 -40.86 13.82 1.46
CA LYS A 658 -41.00 13.17 2.76
C LYS A 658 -42.08 13.86 3.61
N ASP A 659 -42.10 15.19 3.63
CA ASP A 659 -43.14 15.96 4.33
C ASP A 659 -44.53 15.68 3.76
N TRP A 660 -44.65 15.58 2.43
CA TRP A 660 -45.89 15.22 1.75
C TRP A 660 -46.38 13.82 2.13
N GLU A 661 -45.48 12.84 2.23
CA GLU A 661 -45.82 11.48 2.66
C GLU A 661 -46.24 11.44 4.13
N ALA A 662 -45.50 12.10 5.01
CA ALA A 662 -45.81 12.18 6.44
C ALA A 662 -47.20 12.78 6.71
N HIS A 663 -47.65 13.70 5.85
CA HIS A 663 -48.98 14.33 5.93
C HIS A 663 -50.04 13.65 5.05
N GLY A 664 -49.91 12.33 4.84
CA GLY A 664 -50.94 11.51 4.17
C GLY A 664 -51.14 11.86 2.70
N LYS A 665 -50.10 12.35 2.03
CA LYS A 665 -50.12 12.72 0.60
C LYS A 665 -51.14 13.82 0.27
N SER A 666 -51.35 14.75 1.20
CA SER A 666 -52.29 15.87 1.06
C SER A 666 -51.97 16.81 -0.11
N LYS A 667 -53.00 17.34 -0.76
CA LYS A 667 -52.90 18.28 -1.89
C LYS A 667 -52.26 19.61 -1.50
N HIS A 668 -52.33 19.99 -0.22
CA HIS A 668 -51.79 21.26 0.30
C HIS A 668 -50.25 21.30 0.33
N TYR A 669 -49.60 20.14 0.30
CA TYR A 669 -48.14 20.01 0.31
C TYR A 669 -47.54 19.86 -1.09
N LEU A 670 -48.37 19.81 -2.15
CA LEU A 670 -47.89 19.70 -3.53
C LEU A 670 -47.13 20.98 -3.95
N LEU A 671 -46.10 20.80 -4.77
CA LEU A 671 -45.31 21.92 -5.29
C LEU A 671 -46.17 22.81 -6.18
N GLN A 672 -46.09 24.12 -5.99
CA GLN A 672 -46.77 25.13 -6.80
C GLN A 672 -45.80 26.24 -7.25
N GLY A 673 -46.22 27.01 -8.26
CA GLY A 673 -45.50 28.21 -8.69
C GLY A 673 -44.02 27.95 -9.07
N PRO A 674 -43.08 28.77 -8.59
CA PRO A 674 -41.65 28.66 -8.90
C PRO A 674 -41.03 27.30 -8.49
N LYS A 675 -41.41 26.75 -7.34
CA LYS A 675 -40.86 25.46 -6.85
C LYS A 675 -41.22 24.29 -7.76
N LEU A 676 -42.43 24.30 -8.35
CA LEU A 676 -42.84 23.28 -9.32
C LEU A 676 -42.13 23.43 -10.68
N ASN A 677 -41.82 24.66 -11.11
CA ASN A 677 -41.04 24.87 -12.32
C ASN A 677 -39.62 24.34 -12.13
N LEU A 678 -38.96 24.68 -11.03
CA LEU A 678 -37.64 24.13 -10.67
C LEU A 678 -37.62 22.60 -10.64
N ALA A 679 -38.63 21.95 -10.03
CA ALA A 679 -38.71 20.50 -9.98
C ALA A 679 -38.96 19.85 -11.36
N LYS A 680 -39.71 20.53 -12.25
CA LYS A 680 -39.89 20.10 -13.65
C LYS A 680 -38.60 20.22 -14.45
N ASP A 681 -37.92 21.35 -14.33
CA ASP A 681 -36.65 21.61 -15.02
C ASP A 681 -35.59 20.62 -14.53
N TYR A 682 -35.61 20.25 -13.25
CA TYR A 682 -34.77 19.19 -12.69
C TYR A 682 -35.03 17.83 -13.34
N LEU A 683 -36.29 17.40 -13.45
CA LEU A 683 -36.66 16.14 -14.10
C LEU A 683 -36.27 16.09 -15.58
N ASN A 684 -36.37 17.21 -16.28
CA ASN A 684 -36.09 17.28 -17.72
C ASN A 684 -34.59 17.41 -18.05
N ASN A 685 -33.85 18.21 -17.26
CA ASN A 685 -32.47 18.61 -17.61
C ASN A 685 -31.39 17.87 -16.80
N TYR A 686 -31.71 17.38 -15.59
CA TYR A 686 -30.70 16.84 -14.66
C TYR A 686 -30.90 15.36 -14.32
N ALA A 687 -32.14 14.87 -14.34
CA ALA A 687 -32.47 13.49 -13.97
C ALA A 687 -32.00 12.44 -15.01
N ALA A 688 -31.71 12.85 -16.25
CA ALA A 688 -31.45 11.91 -17.35
C ALA A 688 -30.14 11.09 -17.21
N ASP A 689 -29.10 11.58 -16.50
CA ASP A 689 -27.82 10.86 -16.49
C ASP A 689 -26.87 11.07 -15.29
N LYS A 690 -27.18 11.87 -14.26
CA LYS A 690 -26.17 12.18 -13.20
C LYS A 690 -26.64 12.06 -11.76
N VAL A 691 -27.83 12.57 -11.41
CA VAL A 691 -28.33 12.58 -10.02
C VAL A 691 -29.85 12.31 -9.99
N PRO A 692 -30.29 11.03 -9.94
CA PRO A 692 -31.71 10.70 -9.95
C PRO A 692 -32.42 11.10 -8.64
N LEU A 693 -33.69 11.48 -8.74
CA LEU A 693 -34.60 11.65 -7.59
C LEU A 693 -35.09 10.28 -7.10
N SER A 694 -35.30 10.14 -5.79
CA SER A 694 -36.02 8.99 -5.23
C SER A 694 -37.41 8.80 -5.86
N GLU A 695 -37.93 7.57 -5.87
CA GLU A 695 -39.27 7.28 -6.41
C GLU A 695 -40.36 8.11 -5.74
N LEU A 696 -40.28 8.31 -4.42
CA LEU A 696 -41.21 9.16 -3.68
C LEU A 696 -41.19 10.59 -4.21
N ALA A 697 -39.99 11.16 -4.41
CA ALA A 697 -39.84 12.49 -4.97
C ALA A 697 -40.32 12.58 -6.43
N GLN A 698 -40.06 11.55 -7.26
CA GLN A 698 -40.58 11.50 -8.62
C GLN A 698 -42.11 11.47 -8.64
N ALA A 699 -42.72 10.61 -7.81
CA ALA A 699 -44.18 10.52 -7.67
C ALA A 699 -44.78 11.84 -7.15
N PHE A 700 -44.13 12.49 -6.18
CA PHE A 700 -44.51 13.78 -5.64
C PHE A 700 -44.51 14.88 -6.70
N VAL A 701 -43.43 14.98 -7.48
CA VAL A 701 -43.32 15.97 -8.57
C VAL A 701 -44.36 15.66 -9.66
N GLN A 702 -44.48 14.42 -10.13
CA GLN A 702 -45.49 14.05 -11.13
C GLN A 702 -46.92 14.35 -10.67
N THR A 703 -47.23 14.09 -9.39
CA THR A 703 -48.55 14.40 -8.81
C THR A 703 -48.79 15.92 -8.77
N SER A 704 -47.76 16.70 -8.43
CA SER A 704 -47.80 18.16 -8.46
C SER A 704 -48.02 18.70 -9.89
N ILE A 705 -47.40 18.08 -10.90
CA ILE A 705 -47.59 18.42 -12.33
C ILE A 705 -49.04 18.16 -12.76
N LYS A 706 -49.56 16.96 -12.48
CA LYS A 706 -50.93 16.56 -12.83
C LYS A 706 -51.97 17.45 -12.14
N TYR A 707 -51.73 17.80 -10.87
CA TYR A 707 -52.58 18.74 -10.13
C TYR A 707 -52.63 20.10 -10.83
N ARG A 708 -51.49 20.70 -11.18
CA ARG A 708 -51.46 22.00 -11.88
C ARG A 708 -52.13 21.96 -13.27
N GLN A 709 -51.98 20.87 -14.02
CA GLN A 709 -52.63 20.72 -15.32
C GLN A 709 -54.16 20.70 -15.19
N ARG A 710 -54.71 19.97 -14.21
CA ARG A 710 -56.16 19.93 -13.95
C ARG A 710 -56.74 21.30 -13.60
N TYR A 711 -56.07 22.06 -12.73
CA TYR A 711 -56.56 23.39 -12.34
C TYR A 711 -56.39 24.45 -13.44
N ARG A 712 -55.38 24.32 -14.32
CA ARG A 712 -55.30 25.14 -15.54
C ARG A 712 -56.47 24.88 -16.48
N LEU A 713 -56.83 23.62 -16.69
CA LEU A 713 -57.98 23.24 -17.53
C LEU A 713 -59.29 23.78 -16.95
N ILE A 714 -59.51 23.62 -15.63
CA ILE A 714 -60.70 24.17 -14.96
C ILE A 714 -60.72 25.71 -15.08
N GLY A 715 -59.59 26.39 -14.86
CA GLY A 715 -59.48 27.84 -15.00
C GLY A 715 -59.72 28.36 -16.42
N ILE A 716 -59.28 27.60 -17.45
CA ILE A 716 -59.57 27.93 -18.86
C ILE A 716 -61.05 27.72 -19.14
N VAL A 717 -61.64 26.61 -18.69
CA VAL A 717 -63.07 26.34 -18.89
C VAL A 717 -63.94 27.38 -18.19
N THR A 718 -63.62 27.76 -16.95
CA THR A 718 -64.34 28.83 -16.26
C THR A 718 -64.13 30.18 -16.94
N ALA A 719 -62.91 30.51 -17.38
CA ALA A 719 -62.67 31.73 -18.14
C ALA A 719 -63.43 31.76 -19.48
N VAL A 720 -63.53 30.64 -20.19
CA VAL A 720 -64.32 30.50 -21.42
C VAL A 720 -65.81 30.61 -21.13
N ILE A 721 -66.31 29.99 -20.05
CA ILE A 721 -67.71 30.15 -19.62
C ILE A 721 -68.01 31.60 -19.27
N PHE A 722 -67.13 32.27 -18.52
CA PHE A 722 -67.26 33.69 -18.21
C PHE A 722 -67.19 34.57 -19.47
N LEU A 723 -66.30 34.26 -20.42
CA LEU A 723 -66.20 34.97 -21.69
C LEU A 723 -67.48 34.78 -22.54
N LEU A 724 -68.02 33.56 -22.59
CA LEU A 724 -69.28 33.25 -23.29
C LEU A 724 -70.47 33.93 -22.62
N ALA A 725 -70.53 33.93 -21.30
CA ALA A 725 -71.56 34.65 -20.54
C ALA A 725 -71.45 36.17 -20.74
N TRP A 726 -70.23 36.71 -20.80
CA TRP A 726 -69.99 38.12 -21.09
C TRP A 726 -70.39 38.47 -22.53
N ILE A 727 -70.03 37.66 -23.53
CA ILE A 727 -70.46 37.84 -24.92
C ILE A 727 -71.99 37.76 -25.04
N ALA A 728 -72.64 36.83 -24.35
CA ALA A 728 -74.10 36.72 -24.33
C ALA A 728 -74.75 37.99 -23.74
N CYS A 729 -74.22 38.48 -22.62
CA CYS A 729 -74.72 39.70 -21.97
C CYS A 729 -74.50 40.95 -22.86
N VAL A 730 -73.36 41.06 -23.54
CA VAL A 730 -73.08 42.15 -24.48
C VAL A 730 -73.98 42.08 -25.72
N ASN A 731 -74.27 40.89 -26.25
CA ASN A 731 -75.20 40.73 -27.37
C ASN A 731 -76.65 41.08 -26.99
N GLU A 732 -77.06 40.78 -25.76
CA GLU A 732 -78.39 41.14 -25.26
C GLU A 732 -78.53 42.67 -25.12
N GLN A 733 -77.46 43.36 -24.72
CA GLN A 733 -77.39 44.84 -24.66
C GLN A 733 -77.31 45.56 -26.01
N ILE A 734 -76.97 44.86 -27.10
CA ILE A 734 -76.96 45.40 -28.47
C ILE A 734 -78.30 45.11 -29.20
N ALA A 735 -79.10 44.20 -28.65
CA ALA A 735 -80.42 43.82 -29.18
C ALA A 735 -81.59 44.62 -28.57
N GLU A 736 -81.37 45.31 -27.44
CA GLU A 736 -82.20 46.43 -26.95
C GLU A 736 -81.78 47.75 -27.60
#